data_AF-A0A4P2QEY9-F1
#
_entry.id   AF-A0A4P2QEY9-F1
#
_cell.length_a   1.000
_cell.length_b   1.000
_cell.length_c   1.000
_cell.angle_alpha   90.00
_cell.angle_beta   90.00
_cell.angle_gamma   90.00
#
_symmetry.space_group_name_H-M   'P 1'
#
loop_
_entity.id
_entity.type
_entity.pdbx_description
1 polymer ?
#
loop_
_entity_poly.entity_id
_entity_poly.type
_entity_poly.pdbx_seq_one_letter_code
_entity_poly.pdbx_strand_id
1 'polypeptide(L)'
;MNRTPTIHGRRARRSSCAIAALPALLALLSGCDDRQPQPAGGPGDGGPAAAQPAPDAAPPASVAAPAPPASASSFAAASAHPAVPTAVPAASSDVVAGASQRYDAGPSVIASDSIDGAALRKRHVERLKADGSPVTVLRGEGPLELGKRICEAVVPRRPAATPVLLKPNLCGFDSVKDPAKSKGDDGVTGRITQPEFVRGVVQCLKARGHTKITIAEGCGHSHKFWKDLVQRTGYEAMAAEEGAALVAMDDDGVFDVAGDRPGKPLAIRGIEASHVPTLLMPKVLAEHLDRGLFLSLPRLKMHRYSVISAGIKGMQGTVMLSDSAPAYKQKWRMHRELKPYLDAKAAGQEDRALYLSSLRVFAERLVDVLEISTPDAVLGDGAPAMGGDGFQLLRPTAEMVAVGGTNPVRVDRVVAELLGVWNSPALARELGGHRTSPLIDAAAKRFGIDLKATEITGDGADLLKAPRPVHYKAMAPFRLDWEPGQAPLPGGGPARGSEPAPPPPQAAPGGAPDGGTAAGPAKPEARAARLPPGARVVLDGKADDPAWGRATAVAWDTDYAGERTGFPTRARFLWSEAGLHALFELSNAGLDTDRSKPVGEERKGLYREDCIELFLTPDPGAPKRYFEVEIGPFGHFFDIAVDRGARLEDTAWSSGATIAARQSAEERTAVIEALLAAPEIVKALAPNARLPMNLYRMEGKEPRRYLAWSPPRTSKPNFHVPEAFGVLVLDP
;
A
#
# COMPACT_ATOMS: atom_id res chain seq x y z
N MET A 1 -9.11 -40.80 67.66
CA MET A 1 -7.81 -40.16 67.38
C MET A 1 -8.01 -39.29 66.14
N ASN A 2 -8.50 -38.05 66.33
CA ASN A 2 -7.74 -36.82 66.53
C ASN A 2 -7.03 -36.37 65.24
N ARG A 3 -7.33 -35.24 64.59
CA ARG A 3 -8.22 -34.09 64.88
C ARG A 3 -8.57 -33.38 63.56
N THR A 4 -9.86 -33.10 63.37
CA THR A 4 -10.45 -31.96 62.61
C THR A 4 -10.16 -30.63 63.37
N PRO A 5 -10.40 -29.39 62.84
CA PRO A 5 -11.69 -28.94 62.27
C PRO A 5 -11.60 -28.12 60.96
N THR A 6 -12.56 -28.14 60.01
CA THR A 6 -13.93 -27.56 60.01
C THR A 6 -13.96 -26.05 60.35
N ILE A 7 -14.73 -25.13 59.74
CA ILE A 7 -16.13 -25.18 59.29
C ILE A 7 -16.55 -23.82 58.63
N HIS A 8 -17.58 -23.85 57.76
CA HIS A 8 -18.52 -22.78 57.30
C HIS A 8 -17.97 -21.55 56.54
N GLY A 9 -18.52 -21.12 55.39
CA GLY A 9 -19.92 -21.07 54.98
C GLY A 9 -20.47 -19.66 55.23
N ARG A 10 -20.53 -18.81 54.19
CA ARG A 10 -21.38 -17.61 54.15
C ARG A 10 -21.60 -17.11 52.72
N ARG A 11 -22.83 -17.30 52.23
CA ARG A 11 -23.49 -16.42 51.26
C ARG A 11 -23.59 -15.02 51.88
N ALA A 12 -23.22 -13.98 51.13
CA ALA A 12 -23.65 -12.60 51.37
C ALA A 12 -24.15 -12.06 50.01
N ARG A 13 -25.46 -12.16 49.77
CA ARG A 13 -26.44 -11.05 49.93
C ARG A 13 -26.05 -9.80 49.16
N ARG A 14 -26.71 -9.67 48.01
CA ARG A 14 -27.09 -8.40 47.39
C ARG A 14 -27.68 -7.50 48.48
N SER A 15 -27.12 -6.31 48.66
CA SER A 15 -27.80 -5.17 49.25
C SER A 15 -27.67 -4.01 48.30
N SER A 16 -28.80 -3.79 47.63
CA SER A 16 -29.19 -2.57 46.94
C SER A 16 -29.18 -1.41 47.94
N CYS A 17 -28.57 -0.29 47.58
CA CYS A 17 -28.96 1.02 48.09
C CYS A 17 -29.58 1.78 46.91
N ALA A 18 -30.88 1.53 46.71
CA ALA A 18 -31.77 2.49 46.10
C ALA A 18 -32.48 3.21 47.24
N ILE A 19 -32.42 4.53 47.26
CA ILE A 19 -33.37 5.36 48.02
C ILE A 19 -34.42 5.84 47.00
N ALA A 20 -35.63 5.34 47.18
CA ALA A 20 -36.89 5.80 46.58
C ALA A 20 -37.21 7.24 47.07
N ALA A 21 -37.67 8.18 46.23
CA ALA A 21 -39.09 8.48 45.91
C ALA A 21 -39.95 8.73 47.18
N LEU A 22 -40.82 9.75 47.34
CA LEU A 22 -41.69 10.52 46.41
C LEU A 22 -42.35 11.73 47.22
N PRO A 23 -43.50 12.36 46.87
CA PRO A 23 -43.67 13.77 46.42
C PRO A 23 -44.61 14.67 47.28
N ALA A 24 -44.78 15.96 46.91
CA ALA A 24 -46.02 16.77 47.08
C ALA A 24 -45.86 18.10 46.32
N LEU A 25 -46.64 18.40 45.27
CA LEU A 25 -48.01 18.94 45.21
C LEU A 25 -48.13 20.46 45.45
N LEU A 26 -48.87 21.08 44.52
CA LEU A 26 -49.63 22.34 44.53
C LEU A 26 -49.15 23.56 43.71
N ALA A 27 -50.07 23.93 42.82
CA ALA A 27 -50.19 25.06 41.92
C ALA A 27 -50.31 26.44 42.60
N LEU A 28 -50.09 27.50 41.81
CA LEU A 28 -50.97 28.67 41.58
C LEU A 28 -50.17 29.69 40.71
N LEU A 29 -50.46 29.80 39.42
CA LEU A 29 -51.36 30.77 38.77
C LEU A 29 -51.00 32.25 38.97
N SER A 30 -50.50 32.87 37.90
CA SER A 30 -50.93 34.14 37.28
C SER A 30 -49.77 34.62 36.38
N GLY A 31 -49.89 34.91 35.09
CA GLY A 31 -51.06 35.34 34.31
C GLY A 31 -50.71 36.68 33.67
N CYS A 32 -50.69 36.71 32.33
CA CYS A 32 -50.69 37.90 31.45
C CYS A 32 -49.38 38.74 31.47
N ASP A 33 -48.95 39.41 30.40
CA ASP A 33 -49.57 39.78 29.14
C ASP A 33 -48.48 40.18 28.13
N ASP A 34 -48.89 40.25 26.86
CA ASP A 34 -48.16 40.72 25.70
C ASP A 34 -47.44 42.08 25.87
N ARG A 35 -46.34 42.27 25.12
CA ARG A 35 -46.16 43.34 24.10
C ARG A 35 -44.69 43.58 23.75
N GLN A 36 -44.35 43.43 22.46
CA GLN A 36 -43.37 44.31 21.81
C GLN A 36 -43.91 45.75 21.82
N PRO A 37 -43.05 46.78 21.94
CA PRO A 37 -42.51 47.41 20.72
C PRO A 37 -41.07 47.98 20.86
N GLN A 38 -40.33 48.04 19.75
CA GLN A 38 -39.25 49.03 19.52
C GLN A 38 -39.88 50.44 19.34
N PRO A 39 -39.14 51.58 19.15
CA PRO A 39 -37.70 51.90 19.27
C PRO A 39 -37.42 53.21 20.07
N ALA A 40 -36.15 53.60 20.30
CA ALA A 40 -35.66 55.00 20.24
C ALA A 40 -34.16 55.14 20.60
N GLY A 41 -33.44 55.97 19.82
CA GLY A 41 -32.40 56.87 20.36
C GLY A 41 -30.92 56.55 20.06
N GLY A 42 -30.40 57.06 18.93
CA GLY A 42 -28.99 57.51 18.81
C GLY A 42 -28.78 58.88 19.49
N PRO A 43 -27.54 59.41 19.59
CA PRO A 43 -26.77 59.95 18.45
C PRO A 43 -25.25 59.59 18.55
N GLY A 44 -24.35 59.84 17.60
CA GLY A 44 -24.35 60.58 16.35
C GLY A 44 -22.89 60.78 15.89
N ASP A 45 -22.75 61.02 14.59
CA ASP A 45 -21.67 61.71 13.86
C ASP A 45 -20.31 61.02 13.63
N GLY A 46 -19.78 60.94 12.41
CA GLY A 46 -20.22 61.53 11.14
C GLY A 46 -19.38 61.04 9.95
N GLY A 47 -20.02 60.99 8.78
CA GLY A 47 -19.41 60.71 7.46
C GLY A 47 -18.58 61.89 6.91
N PRO A 48 -18.38 62.03 5.58
CA PRO A 48 -19.40 61.90 4.51
C PRO A 48 -19.01 60.88 3.40
N ALA A 49 -19.92 60.08 2.83
CA ALA A 49 -20.97 60.36 1.82
C ALA A 49 -20.38 60.80 0.46
N ALA A 50 -20.36 59.97 -0.60
CA ALA A 50 -21.42 59.34 -1.41
C ALA A 50 -21.76 60.13 -2.67
N ALA A 51 -21.77 59.46 -3.84
CA ALA A 51 -22.67 59.75 -4.96
C ALA A 51 -22.58 58.65 -6.05
N GLN A 52 -23.72 58.04 -6.36
CA GLN A 52 -24.10 57.54 -7.70
C GLN A 52 -25.37 58.31 -8.10
N PRO A 53 -25.66 58.55 -9.40
CA PRO A 53 -26.58 57.64 -10.12
C PRO A 53 -26.42 57.54 -11.67
N ALA A 54 -26.68 56.32 -12.19
CA ALA A 54 -27.46 55.92 -13.39
C ALA A 54 -27.17 56.50 -14.82
N PRO A 55 -27.81 56.01 -15.92
CA PRO A 55 -27.14 55.40 -17.09
C PRO A 55 -27.34 56.15 -18.43
N ASP A 56 -26.83 55.54 -19.52
CA ASP A 56 -27.10 55.75 -20.96
C ASP A 56 -26.02 56.39 -21.87
N ALA A 57 -26.01 55.85 -23.10
CA ALA A 57 -25.44 56.31 -24.37
C ALA A 57 -24.09 55.71 -24.84
N ALA A 58 -24.17 55.08 -26.02
CA ALA A 58 -23.09 54.75 -26.96
C ALA A 58 -23.48 55.31 -28.36
N PRO A 59 -22.63 55.32 -29.41
CA PRO A 59 -21.16 55.51 -29.56
C PRO A 59 -20.86 56.65 -30.60
N PRO A 60 -19.64 56.83 -31.21
CA PRO A 60 -19.16 56.00 -32.34
C PRO A 60 -17.63 55.80 -32.56
N ALA A 61 -17.32 54.70 -33.29
CA ALA A 61 -16.36 54.46 -34.38
C ALA A 61 -14.79 54.50 -34.25
N SER A 62 -14.22 53.29 -34.44
CA SER A 62 -13.01 52.85 -35.23
C SER A 62 -11.62 53.36 -34.81
N VAL A 63 -10.54 52.55 -34.79
CA VAL A 63 -9.95 51.75 -35.89
C VAL A 63 -9.21 50.49 -35.37
N ALA A 64 -9.24 49.41 -36.17
CA ALA A 64 -8.65 48.06 -35.99
C ALA A 64 -7.10 48.02 -36.23
N ALA A 65 -6.28 46.97 -36.04
CA ALA A 65 -6.38 45.48 -36.02
C ALA A 65 -5.03 44.88 -35.49
N PRO A 66 -4.71 43.56 -35.57
CA PRO A 66 -5.46 42.32 -35.33
C PRO A 66 -4.79 41.41 -34.24
N ALA A 67 -5.53 40.42 -33.71
CA ALA A 67 -4.99 39.30 -32.91
C ALA A 67 -5.57 37.95 -33.39
N PRO A 68 -4.84 36.82 -33.25
CA PRO A 68 -5.18 35.52 -33.85
C PRO A 68 -6.32 34.79 -33.11
N PRO A 69 -6.99 33.80 -33.74
CA PRO A 69 -8.27 33.30 -33.27
C PRO A 69 -8.14 32.36 -32.06
N ALA A 70 -8.98 32.61 -31.07
CA ALA A 70 -9.23 31.72 -29.94
C ALA A 70 -10.13 30.55 -30.37
N SER A 71 -9.70 29.34 -30.04
CA SER A 71 -10.47 28.10 -30.11
C SER A 71 -11.65 28.16 -29.13
N ALA A 72 -12.87 28.20 -29.67
CA ALA A 72 -14.09 28.03 -28.89
C ALA A 72 -14.30 26.54 -28.55
N SER A 73 -14.42 26.28 -27.25
CA SER A 73 -14.86 25.02 -26.64
C SER A 73 -16.32 24.72 -27.04
N SER A 74 -16.55 23.65 -27.79
CA SER A 74 -17.89 23.15 -28.12
C SER A 74 -18.38 22.11 -27.11
N PHE A 75 -19.02 22.58 -26.03
CA PHE A 75 -19.96 21.79 -25.23
C PHE A 75 -21.37 22.29 -25.53
N ALA A 76 -22.01 21.71 -26.56
CA ALA A 76 -23.47 21.58 -26.71
C ALA A 76 -23.80 21.13 -28.14
N ALA A 77 -24.86 20.32 -28.25
CA ALA A 77 -25.57 19.89 -29.46
C ALA A 77 -25.01 18.67 -30.22
N ALA A 78 -25.56 17.50 -29.89
CA ALA A 78 -26.04 16.55 -30.91
C ALA A 78 -27.13 15.65 -30.31
N SER A 79 -28.38 16.05 -30.49
CA SER A 79 -29.55 15.16 -30.39
C SER A 79 -30.43 15.44 -31.61
N ALA A 80 -30.33 14.57 -32.62
CA ALA A 80 -31.35 14.36 -33.63
C ALA A 80 -31.00 13.08 -34.41
N HIS A 81 -31.81 12.03 -34.25
CA HIS A 81 -31.76 10.80 -35.03
C HIS A 81 -32.35 11.03 -36.44
N PRO A 82 -31.81 10.40 -37.50
CA PRO A 82 -32.62 9.96 -38.62
C PRO A 82 -33.05 8.49 -38.43
N ALA A 83 -34.28 8.18 -38.86
CA ALA A 83 -34.85 6.83 -38.84
C ALA A 83 -34.43 5.99 -40.07
N VAL A 84 -34.76 4.68 -40.01
CA VAL A 84 -34.89 3.68 -41.11
C VAL A 84 -33.65 2.80 -41.40
N PRO A 85 -33.74 1.52 -41.87
CA PRO A 85 -34.81 0.49 -41.84
C PRO A 85 -34.41 -0.82 -41.10
N THR A 86 -35.42 -1.60 -40.74
CA THR A 86 -35.35 -3.01 -40.31
C THR A 86 -34.81 -3.93 -41.41
N ALA A 87 -33.69 -4.60 -41.14
CA ALA A 87 -33.33 -5.86 -41.78
C ALA A 87 -32.84 -6.83 -40.69
N VAL A 88 -33.50 -7.98 -40.59
CA VAL A 88 -33.14 -9.07 -39.67
C VAL A 88 -32.26 -10.06 -40.44
N PRO A 89 -31.01 -10.32 -40.02
CA PRO A 89 -30.34 -11.56 -40.35
C PRO A 89 -30.47 -12.53 -39.18
N ALA A 90 -30.94 -13.74 -39.50
CA ALA A 90 -31.10 -14.85 -38.59
C ALA A 90 -29.77 -15.21 -37.89
N ALA A 91 -29.81 -15.29 -36.56
CA ALA A 91 -28.69 -15.78 -35.77
C ALA A 91 -28.56 -17.30 -35.93
N SER A 92 -27.55 -17.73 -36.66
CA SER A 92 -27.04 -19.10 -36.61
C SER A 92 -26.47 -19.36 -35.21
N SER A 93 -27.04 -20.33 -34.50
CA SER A 93 -26.51 -20.86 -33.25
C SER A 93 -25.21 -21.61 -33.54
N ASP A 94 -24.07 -21.09 -33.07
CA ASP A 94 -22.78 -21.77 -33.24
C ASP A 94 -22.01 -21.86 -31.91
N VAL A 95 -21.32 -22.98 -31.76
CA VAL A 95 -21.20 -23.80 -30.54
C VAL A 95 -19.86 -23.58 -29.80
N VAL A 96 -19.23 -22.40 -29.96
CA VAL A 96 -17.84 -22.19 -29.51
C VAL A 96 -17.71 -21.58 -28.10
N ALA A 97 -18.79 -21.06 -27.52
CA ALA A 97 -18.84 -20.71 -26.10
C ALA A 97 -19.78 -21.67 -25.39
N GLY A 98 -19.25 -22.55 -24.53
CA GLY A 98 -20.05 -23.39 -23.66
C GLY A 98 -21.06 -22.54 -22.89
N ALA A 99 -22.33 -22.62 -23.32
CA ALA A 99 -23.51 -22.05 -22.70
C ALA A 99 -23.53 -20.52 -22.46
N SER A 100 -23.68 -19.71 -23.51
CA SER A 100 -24.57 -18.54 -23.33
C SER A 100 -26.00 -19.08 -23.25
N GLN A 101 -26.45 -19.47 -22.05
CA GLN A 101 -27.89 -19.65 -21.81
C GLN A 101 -28.64 -18.43 -22.35
N ARG A 102 -29.85 -18.64 -22.86
CA ARG A 102 -30.69 -17.54 -23.32
C ARG A 102 -30.76 -16.49 -22.21
N TYR A 103 -30.37 -15.25 -22.52
CA TYR A 103 -30.43 -14.16 -21.56
C TYR A 103 -31.87 -13.98 -21.08
N ASP A 104 -32.08 -14.12 -19.78
CA ASP A 104 -33.30 -13.71 -19.09
C ASP A 104 -32.90 -12.66 -18.05
N ALA A 105 -33.43 -11.45 -18.20
CA ALA A 105 -33.13 -10.33 -17.32
C ALA A 105 -33.79 -10.51 -15.94
N GLY A 106 -34.79 -11.39 -15.82
CA GLY A 106 -35.56 -11.60 -14.61
C GLY A 106 -36.34 -10.34 -14.14
N PRO A 107 -36.93 -10.39 -12.94
CA PRO A 107 -37.55 -9.22 -12.31
C PRO A 107 -36.56 -8.08 -12.13
N SER A 108 -37.05 -6.84 -12.20
CA SER A 108 -36.23 -5.66 -11.93
C SER A 108 -35.73 -5.69 -10.48
N VAL A 109 -34.46 -5.38 -10.27
CA VAL A 109 -33.88 -5.17 -8.92
C VAL A 109 -33.80 -3.68 -8.55
N ILE A 110 -34.20 -2.77 -9.45
CA ILE A 110 -34.18 -1.33 -9.21
C ILE A 110 -35.58 -0.83 -8.84
N ALA A 111 -35.64 -0.06 -7.75
CA ALA A 111 -36.73 0.85 -7.40
C ALA A 111 -36.29 2.31 -7.61
N SER A 112 -37.21 3.27 -7.52
CA SER A 112 -36.99 4.69 -7.87
C SER A 112 -35.80 5.35 -7.16
N ASP A 113 -35.42 4.90 -5.97
CA ASP A 113 -34.33 5.45 -5.15
C ASP A 113 -33.39 4.39 -4.53
N SER A 114 -33.59 3.11 -4.85
CA SER A 114 -32.94 2.00 -4.16
C SER A 114 -32.83 0.74 -5.01
N ILE A 115 -32.03 -0.21 -4.53
CA ILE A 115 -31.77 -1.49 -5.19
C ILE A 115 -32.13 -2.62 -4.22
N ASP A 116 -32.81 -3.64 -4.72
CA ASP A 116 -33.04 -4.89 -4.01
C ASP A 116 -31.74 -5.72 -3.97
N GLY A 117 -30.96 -5.50 -2.91
CA GLY A 117 -29.73 -6.23 -2.67
C GLY A 117 -29.96 -7.70 -2.33
N ALA A 118 -31.11 -8.06 -1.74
CA ALA A 118 -31.42 -9.46 -1.45
C ALA A 118 -31.64 -10.26 -2.75
N ALA A 119 -32.37 -9.68 -3.71
CA ALA A 119 -32.57 -10.27 -5.03
C ALA A 119 -31.24 -10.40 -5.80
N LEU A 120 -30.41 -9.35 -5.79
CA LEU A 120 -29.07 -9.39 -6.40
C LEU A 120 -28.21 -10.51 -5.81
N ARG A 121 -28.12 -10.57 -4.48
CA ARG A 121 -27.34 -11.60 -3.77
C ARG A 121 -27.80 -12.99 -4.12
N LYS A 122 -29.12 -13.24 -4.08
CA LYS A 122 -29.67 -14.55 -4.45
C LYS A 122 -29.25 -14.95 -5.86
N ARG A 123 -29.49 -14.06 -6.84
CA ARG A 123 -29.19 -14.30 -8.26
C ARG A 123 -27.71 -14.56 -8.51
N HIS A 124 -26.82 -13.75 -7.91
CA HIS A 124 -25.39 -13.90 -8.11
C HIS A 124 -24.80 -15.11 -7.38
N VAL A 125 -25.25 -15.42 -6.16
CA VAL A 125 -24.81 -16.60 -5.42
C VAL A 125 -25.20 -17.88 -6.16
N GLU A 126 -26.43 -17.97 -6.66
CA GLU A 126 -26.89 -19.09 -7.49
C GLU A 126 -26.04 -19.23 -8.76
N ARG A 127 -25.79 -18.12 -9.46
CA ARG A 127 -24.92 -18.10 -10.65
C ARG A 127 -23.50 -18.56 -10.35
N LEU A 128 -22.85 -17.99 -9.35
CA LEU A 128 -21.45 -18.30 -8.99
C LEU A 128 -21.25 -19.76 -8.58
N LYS A 129 -22.25 -20.34 -7.90
CA LYS A 129 -22.26 -21.77 -7.54
C LYS A 129 -22.39 -22.69 -8.74
N ALA A 130 -23.23 -22.31 -9.71
CA ALA A 130 -23.49 -23.11 -10.91
C ALA A 130 -22.43 -22.92 -12.00
N ASP A 131 -21.66 -21.82 -11.97
CA ASP A 131 -20.71 -21.48 -13.02
C ASP A 131 -19.40 -22.29 -12.93
N GLY A 132 -19.38 -23.40 -13.66
CA GLY A 132 -18.22 -24.24 -13.90
C GLY A 132 -17.42 -23.90 -15.15
N SER A 133 -17.68 -22.76 -15.80
CA SER A 133 -17.04 -22.41 -17.08
C SER A 133 -15.51 -22.31 -16.96
N PRO A 134 -14.76 -22.64 -18.03
CA PRO A 134 -13.31 -22.56 -18.02
C PRO A 134 -12.80 -21.13 -17.89
N VAL A 135 -11.57 -20.99 -17.42
CA VAL A 135 -10.82 -19.73 -17.44
C VAL A 135 -9.88 -19.74 -18.64
N THR A 136 -10.00 -18.74 -19.50
CA THR A 136 -9.12 -18.58 -20.67
C THR A 136 -7.88 -17.77 -20.31
N VAL A 137 -6.70 -18.27 -20.65
CA VAL A 137 -5.41 -17.56 -20.58
C VAL A 137 -4.87 -17.41 -21.99
N LEU A 138 -4.65 -16.17 -22.42
CA LEU A 138 -4.11 -15.85 -23.74
C LEU A 138 -2.73 -15.22 -23.62
N ARG A 139 -1.82 -15.56 -24.54
CA ARG A 139 -0.60 -14.80 -24.81
C ARG A 139 -0.83 -13.87 -26.00
N GLY A 140 -0.16 -12.73 -26.03
CA GLY A 140 -0.26 -11.80 -27.13
C GLY A 140 0.93 -10.84 -27.20
N GLU A 141 0.93 -10.04 -28.25
CA GLU A 141 2.02 -9.09 -28.54
C GLU A 141 1.72 -7.67 -28.03
N GLY A 142 0.47 -7.41 -27.63
CA GLY A 142 0.08 -6.10 -27.13
C GLY A 142 -1.33 -6.07 -26.53
N PRO A 143 -1.64 -5.01 -25.76
CA PRO A 143 -2.89 -4.88 -25.03
C PRO A 143 -4.13 -4.87 -25.94
N LEU A 144 -4.08 -4.19 -27.09
CA LEU A 144 -5.22 -4.08 -28.03
C LEU A 144 -5.71 -5.44 -28.53
N GLU A 145 -4.77 -6.24 -29.03
CA GLU A 145 -5.05 -7.57 -29.57
C GLU A 145 -5.55 -8.52 -28.47
N LEU A 146 -4.90 -8.48 -27.31
CA LEU A 146 -5.29 -9.28 -26.14
C LEU A 146 -6.70 -8.95 -25.66
N GLY A 147 -7.05 -7.66 -25.58
CA GLY A 147 -8.38 -7.19 -25.20
C GLY A 147 -9.47 -7.67 -26.16
N LYS A 148 -9.19 -7.65 -27.46
CA LYS A 148 -10.12 -8.15 -28.49
C LYS A 148 -10.34 -9.66 -28.36
N ARG A 149 -9.26 -10.44 -28.30
CA ARG A 149 -9.35 -11.91 -28.26
C ARG A 149 -9.95 -12.42 -26.97
N ILE A 150 -9.63 -11.83 -25.82
CA ILE A 150 -10.23 -12.27 -24.56
C ILE A 150 -11.72 -11.93 -24.50
N CYS A 151 -12.13 -10.79 -25.07
CA CYS A 151 -13.54 -10.47 -25.24
C CYS A 151 -14.23 -11.51 -26.14
N GLU A 152 -13.61 -11.88 -27.26
CA GLU A 152 -14.12 -12.89 -28.18
C GLU A 152 -14.33 -14.25 -27.49
N ALA A 153 -13.38 -14.67 -26.67
CA ALA A 153 -13.38 -15.96 -25.99
C ALA A 153 -14.36 -16.04 -24.81
N VAL A 154 -14.49 -14.98 -24.01
CA VAL A 154 -15.10 -15.07 -22.67
C VAL A 154 -16.45 -14.36 -22.57
N VAL A 155 -16.64 -13.24 -23.28
CA VAL A 155 -17.81 -12.38 -23.02
C VAL A 155 -19.10 -13.07 -23.48
N PRO A 156 -20.10 -13.25 -22.60
CA PRO A 156 -21.40 -13.82 -22.96
C PRO A 156 -22.07 -13.04 -24.09
N ARG A 157 -22.75 -13.74 -25.02
CA ARG A 157 -23.51 -13.05 -26.06
C ARG A 157 -24.81 -12.47 -25.48
N ARG A 158 -25.09 -11.21 -25.83
CA ARG A 158 -26.33 -10.49 -25.50
C ARG A 158 -26.89 -9.84 -26.76
N PRO A 159 -28.19 -9.50 -26.81
CA PRO A 159 -28.74 -8.70 -27.90
C PRO A 159 -27.93 -7.40 -28.10
N ALA A 160 -27.78 -6.97 -29.35
CA ALA A 160 -27.04 -5.74 -29.71
C ALA A 160 -27.52 -4.49 -28.95
N ALA A 161 -28.82 -4.42 -28.64
CA ALA A 161 -29.42 -3.31 -27.92
C ALA A 161 -29.11 -3.29 -26.41
N THR A 162 -28.57 -4.38 -25.84
CA THR A 162 -28.22 -4.46 -24.42
C THR A 162 -27.11 -3.45 -24.11
N PRO A 163 -27.31 -2.55 -23.12
CA PRO A 163 -26.28 -1.61 -22.70
C PRO A 163 -25.13 -2.35 -22.01
N VAL A 164 -23.90 -1.95 -22.31
CA VAL A 164 -22.68 -2.60 -21.80
C VAL A 164 -21.89 -1.63 -20.93
N LEU A 165 -21.55 -2.07 -19.72
CA LEU A 165 -20.67 -1.36 -18.80
C LEU A 165 -19.32 -2.04 -18.72
N LEU A 166 -18.26 -1.30 -19.04
CA LEU A 166 -16.87 -1.71 -18.88
C LEU A 166 -16.28 -1.01 -17.66
N LYS A 167 -15.80 -1.80 -16.69
CA LYS A 167 -15.14 -1.29 -15.49
C LYS A 167 -13.64 -1.59 -15.49
N PRO A 168 -12.78 -0.70 -16.02
CA PRO A 168 -11.33 -0.83 -15.95
C PRO A 168 -10.76 -0.40 -14.59
N ASN A 169 -9.57 -0.85 -14.21
CA ASN A 169 -8.86 -0.30 -13.05
C ASN A 169 -8.12 0.99 -13.44
N LEU A 170 -8.61 2.19 -13.12
CA LEU A 170 -7.95 3.46 -13.50
C LEU A 170 -7.11 4.10 -12.39
N CYS A 171 -7.21 3.61 -11.16
CA CYS A 171 -6.74 4.35 -10.00
C CYS A 171 -6.49 3.41 -8.81
N GLY A 172 -5.77 3.92 -7.81
CA GLY A 172 -5.31 3.21 -6.63
C GLY A 172 -4.53 4.11 -5.66
N PHE A 173 -3.81 3.50 -4.73
CA PHE A 173 -2.97 4.22 -3.78
C PHE A 173 -1.82 4.87 -4.57
N ASP A 174 -1.42 6.09 -4.22
CA ASP A 174 -0.40 6.85 -4.96
C ASP A 174 -0.75 7.21 -6.42
N SER A 175 -2.05 7.35 -6.75
CA SER A 175 -2.50 7.72 -8.10
C SER A 175 -2.05 9.11 -8.52
N VAL A 176 -1.61 9.21 -9.79
CA VAL A 176 -1.21 10.45 -10.48
C VAL A 176 -0.11 11.22 -9.74
N LYS A 177 1.13 11.02 -10.21
CA LYS A 177 2.32 11.70 -9.72
C LYS A 177 2.90 12.58 -10.81
N ASP A 178 3.59 13.65 -10.40
CA ASP A 178 4.46 14.41 -11.28
C ASP A 178 5.74 13.58 -11.52
N PRO A 179 5.96 13.04 -12.74
CA PRO A 179 7.10 12.17 -13.01
C PRO A 179 8.43 12.90 -12.83
N ALA A 180 8.47 14.21 -13.08
CA ALA A 180 9.67 15.03 -12.90
C ALA A 180 10.08 15.11 -11.42
N LYS A 181 9.12 15.03 -10.51
CA LYS A 181 9.34 15.03 -9.05
C LYS A 181 9.41 13.63 -8.44
N SER A 182 9.10 12.59 -9.23
CA SER A 182 8.89 11.22 -8.75
C SER A 182 9.80 10.21 -9.44
N LYS A 183 10.96 10.65 -9.96
CA LYS A 183 11.96 9.81 -10.63
C LYS A 183 11.37 9.00 -11.80
N GLY A 184 10.48 9.62 -12.56
CA GLY A 184 9.80 9.00 -13.70
C GLY A 184 8.55 8.17 -13.35
N ASP A 185 8.22 7.99 -12.07
CA ASP A 185 6.95 7.36 -11.68
C ASP A 185 5.78 8.33 -11.86
N ASP A 186 4.88 8.02 -12.78
CA ASP A 186 3.65 8.79 -13.06
C ASP A 186 2.46 8.37 -12.17
N GLY A 187 2.63 7.32 -11.35
CA GLY A 187 1.55 6.74 -10.54
C GLY A 187 0.48 6.00 -11.34
N VAL A 188 0.68 5.78 -12.65
CA VAL A 188 -0.27 5.20 -13.60
C VAL A 188 0.31 3.96 -14.27
N THR A 189 1.51 4.08 -14.84
CA THR A 189 2.18 3.03 -15.59
C THR A 189 2.29 1.76 -14.76
N GLY A 190 1.84 0.63 -15.33
CA GLY A 190 1.77 -0.67 -14.67
C GLY A 190 0.65 -0.86 -13.63
N ARG A 191 -0.07 0.21 -13.27
CA ARG A 191 -1.07 0.17 -12.19
C ARG A 191 -2.50 0.18 -12.69
N ILE A 192 -2.72 0.68 -13.90
CA ILE A 192 -4.03 0.78 -14.52
C ILE A 192 -4.26 -0.30 -15.59
N THR A 193 -5.53 -0.57 -15.90
CA THR A 193 -5.89 -1.30 -17.12
C THR A 193 -5.56 -0.40 -18.30
N GLN A 194 -4.85 -0.94 -19.28
CA GLN A 194 -4.37 -0.13 -20.41
C GLN A 194 -5.54 0.32 -21.29
N PRO A 195 -5.55 1.60 -21.74
CA PRO A 195 -6.59 2.10 -22.65
C PRO A 195 -6.74 1.23 -23.89
N GLU A 196 -5.63 0.79 -24.48
CA GLU A 196 -5.65 -0.06 -25.68
C GLU A 196 -6.26 -1.44 -25.41
N PHE A 197 -6.10 -2.01 -24.22
CA PHE A 197 -6.78 -3.26 -23.87
C PHE A 197 -8.30 -3.06 -23.83
N VAL A 198 -8.76 -1.96 -23.23
CA VAL A 198 -10.18 -1.60 -23.22
C VAL A 198 -10.69 -1.31 -24.64
N ARG A 199 -9.89 -0.62 -25.48
CA ARG A 199 -10.19 -0.39 -26.90
C ARG A 199 -10.46 -1.71 -27.63
N GLY A 200 -9.63 -2.72 -27.41
CA GLY A 200 -9.82 -4.06 -27.99
C GLY A 200 -11.15 -4.69 -27.59
N VAL A 201 -11.53 -4.58 -26.32
CA VAL A 201 -12.84 -5.06 -25.81
C VAL A 201 -13.99 -4.27 -26.45
N VAL A 202 -13.87 -2.94 -26.55
CA VAL A 202 -14.88 -2.07 -27.21
C VAL A 202 -15.07 -2.48 -28.68
N GLN A 203 -13.97 -2.68 -29.42
CA GLN A 203 -14.02 -3.08 -30.83
C GLN A 203 -14.65 -4.47 -31.01
N CYS A 204 -14.32 -5.43 -30.14
CA CYS A 204 -14.97 -6.74 -30.10
C CYS A 204 -16.49 -6.62 -29.88
N LEU A 205 -16.93 -5.79 -28.93
CA LEU A 205 -18.36 -5.58 -28.65
C LEU A 205 -19.09 -4.89 -29.81
N LYS A 206 -18.47 -3.89 -30.43
CA LYS A 206 -19.01 -3.24 -31.64
C LYS A 206 -19.14 -4.21 -32.81
N ALA A 207 -18.15 -5.08 -33.00
CA ALA A 207 -18.22 -6.14 -34.02
C ALA A 207 -19.38 -7.12 -33.77
N ARG A 208 -19.82 -7.25 -32.52
CA ARG A 208 -21.04 -8.00 -32.12
C ARG A 208 -22.33 -7.17 -32.22
N GLY A 209 -22.25 -5.92 -32.66
CA GLY A 209 -23.38 -5.01 -32.86
C GLY A 209 -23.75 -4.13 -31.66
N HIS A 210 -23.01 -4.19 -30.54
CA HIS A 210 -23.31 -3.32 -29.40
C HIS A 210 -23.00 -1.85 -29.73
N THR A 211 -23.99 -0.99 -29.50
CA THR A 211 -23.89 0.46 -29.76
C THR A 211 -23.90 1.32 -28.50
N LYS A 212 -24.36 0.76 -27.36
CA LYS A 212 -24.43 1.45 -26.07
C LYS A 212 -23.34 0.91 -25.14
N ILE A 213 -22.14 1.47 -25.26
CA ILE A 213 -20.97 1.06 -24.46
C ILE A 213 -20.55 2.21 -23.56
N THR A 214 -20.51 1.94 -22.26
CA THR A 214 -20.10 2.87 -21.23
C THR A 214 -18.86 2.34 -20.53
N ILE A 215 -17.78 3.11 -20.55
CA ILE A 215 -16.59 2.90 -19.73
C ILE A 215 -16.79 3.71 -18.46
N ALA A 216 -16.72 3.05 -17.31
CA ALA A 216 -16.94 3.69 -16.03
C ALA A 216 -15.93 3.23 -15.00
N GLU A 217 -15.44 4.13 -14.16
CA GLU A 217 -14.64 3.75 -13.00
C GLU A 217 -14.96 4.64 -11.80
N GLY A 218 -14.69 4.13 -10.60
CA GLY A 218 -14.99 4.83 -9.36
C GLY A 218 -13.80 4.78 -8.41
N CYS A 219 -12.94 5.79 -8.54
CA CYS A 219 -11.67 5.94 -7.84
C CYS A 219 -11.79 6.38 -6.38
N GLY A 220 -12.94 6.91 -5.98
CA GLY A 220 -13.13 7.56 -4.70
C GLY A 220 -12.43 8.93 -4.61
N HIS A 221 -12.48 9.71 -5.68
CA HIS A 221 -11.85 11.04 -5.80
C HIS A 221 -12.84 12.08 -6.34
N SER A 222 -12.47 13.37 -6.29
CA SER A 222 -13.30 14.46 -6.81
C SER A 222 -13.34 14.49 -8.35
N HIS A 223 -14.31 15.22 -8.90
CA HIS A 223 -14.46 15.46 -10.34
C HIS A 223 -13.21 16.05 -10.99
N LYS A 224 -12.59 17.02 -10.32
CA LYS A 224 -11.34 17.62 -10.80
C LYS A 224 -10.25 16.56 -10.99
N PHE A 225 -10.13 15.63 -10.04
CA PHE A 225 -9.17 14.53 -10.12
C PHE A 225 -9.54 13.55 -11.24
N TRP A 226 -10.82 13.21 -11.40
CA TRP A 226 -11.26 12.35 -12.50
C TRP A 226 -10.87 12.92 -13.86
N LYS A 227 -11.15 14.20 -14.12
CA LYS A 227 -10.81 14.87 -15.38
C LYS A 227 -9.32 14.79 -15.68
N ASP A 228 -8.49 15.10 -14.68
CA ASP A 228 -7.03 15.03 -14.81
C ASP A 228 -6.56 13.58 -15.06
N LEU A 229 -7.15 12.60 -14.37
CA LEU A 229 -6.82 11.18 -14.54
C LEU A 229 -7.14 10.69 -15.96
N VAL A 230 -8.36 10.90 -16.47
CA VAL A 230 -8.75 10.37 -17.79
C VAL A 230 -7.97 11.02 -18.94
N GLN A 231 -7.54 12.27 -18.76
CA GLN A 231 -6.65 12.98 -19.67
C GLN A 231 -5.25 12.36 -19.67
N ARG A 232 -4.63 12.25 -18.50
CA ARG A 232 -3.26 11.73 -18.36
C ARG A 232 -3.13 10.28 -18.78
N THR A 233 -4.16 9.47 -18.54
CA THR A 233 -4.17 8.05 -18.87
C THR A 233 -4.51 7.77 -20.33
N GLY A 234 -4.96 8.77 -21.10
CA GLY A 234 -5.38 8.60 -22.50
C GLY A 234 -6.79 8.00 -22.67
N TYR A 235 -7.53 7.78 -21.58
CA TYR A 235 -8.90 7.25 -21.65
C TYR A 235 -9.88 8.24 -22.29
N GLU A 236 -9.71 9.56 -22.07
CA GLU A 236 -10.57 10.57 -22.70
C GLU A 236 -10.46 10.49 -24.23
N ALA A 237 -9.23 10.47 -24.76
CA ALA A 237 -8.99 10.35 -26.19
C ALA A 237 -9.50 9.02 -26.76
N MET A 238 -9.14 7.90 -26.15
CA MET A 238 -9.56 6.57 -26.61
C MET A 238 -11.09 6.41 -26.61
N ALA A 239 -11.77 6.85 -25.55
CA ALA A 239 -13.23 6.77 -25.48
C ALA A 239 -13.90 7.65 -26.55
N ALA A 240 -13.37 8.84 -26.82
CA ALA A 240 -13.87 9.72 -27.86
C ALA A 240 -13.68 9.12 -29.27
N GLU A 241 -12.49 8.59 -29.57
CA GLU A 241 -12.18 7.91 -30.83
C GLU A 241 -13.10 6.70 -31.06
N GLU A 242 -13.39 5.95 -30.00
CA GLU A 242 -14.30 4.81 -30.04
C GLU A 242 -15.78 5.20 -29.88
N GLY A 243 -16.13 6.47 -29.68
CA GLY A 243 -17.52 6.88 -29.43
C GLY A 243 -18.17 6.14 -28.25
N ALA A 244 -17.38 5.75 -27.24
CA ALA A 244 -17.85 5.13 -26.00
C ALA A 244 -18.07 6.20 -24.93
N ALA A 245 -19.12 6.06 -24.13
CA ALA A 245 -19.34 6.98 -23.01
C ALA A 245 -18.26 6.76 -21.94
N LEU A 246 -17.71 7.83 -21.37
CA LEU A 246 -16.73 7.76 -20.28
C LEU A 246 -17.28 8.50 -19.05
N VAL A 247 -17.56 7.75 -17.98
CA VAL A 247 -18.26 8.28 -16.80
C VAL A 247 -17.53 7.96 -15.50
N ALA A 248 -17.58 8.87 -14.53
CA ALA A 248 -17.20 8.56 -13.17
C ALA A 248 -18.38 7.88 -12.44
N MET A 249 -18.07 6.85 -11.67
CA MET A 249 -19.03 6.21 -10.77
C MET A 249 -19.15 6.92 -9.41
N ASP A 250 -18.32 7.94 -9.15
CA ASP A 250 -18.32 8.69 -7.90
C ASP A 250 -18.96 10.06 -8.11
N ASP A 251 -20.04 10.31 -7.39
CA ASP A 251 -20.72 11.62 -7.38
C ASP A 251 -20.17 12.49 -6.24
N ASP A 252 -19.48 13.58 -6.59
CA ASP A 252 -19.06 14.63 -5.66
C ASP A 252 -19.97 15.88 -5.68
N GLY A 253 -21.12 15.77 -6.35
CA GLY A 253 -22.06 16.86 -6.59
C GLY A 253 -21.77 17.69 -7.84
N VAL A 254 -20.68 17.42 -8.57
CA VAL A 254 -20.32 18.14 -9.81
C VAL A 254 -20.59 17.31 -11.07
N PHE A 255 -20.57 15.99 -10.98
CA PHE A 255 -20.88 15.10 -12.13
C PHE A 255 -22.34 15.17 -12.59
N ASP A 256 -23.25 15.66 -11.73
CA ASP A 256 -24.68 15.33 -11.84
C ASP A 256 -25.62 16.55 -11.80
N VAL A 257 -25.17 17.73 -12.22
CA VAL A 257 -26.05 18.92 -12.33
C VAL A 257 -26.90 18.97 -13.62
N ALA A 258 -26.71 18.06 -14.58
CA ALA A 258 -27.61 17.85 -15.74
C ALA A 258 -27.54 16.40 -16.27
N GLY A 259 -28.66 15.86 -16.79
CA GLY A 259 -28.70 14.52 -17.43
C GLY A 259 -29.25 13.38 -16.55
N ASP A 260 -28.75 12.16 -16.80
CA ASP A 260 -29.21 10.87 -16.22
C ASP A 260 -28.54 10.47 -14.90
N ARG A 261 -27.51 11.22 -14.47
CA ARG A 261 -26.84 11.11 -13.17
C ARG A 261 -26.23 9.74 -12.88
N PRO A 262 -25.24 9.28 -13.66
CA PRO A 262 -24.70 7.92 -13.57
C PRO A 262 -23.99 7.63 -12.24
N GLY A 263 -23.41 8.65 -11.60
CA GLY A 263 -22.73 8.53 -10.31
C GLY A 263 -23.65 8.52 -9.10
N LYS A 264 -24.93 8.93 -9.26
CA LYS A 264 -25.91 9.04 -8.17
C LYS A 264 -25.90 7.78 -7.29
N PRO A 265 -25.61 7.91 -5.98
CA PRO A 265 -25.60 6.78 -5.08
C PRO A 265 -27.04 6.31 -4.80
N LEU A 266 -27.31 5.04 -5.07
CA LEU A 266 -28.56 4.35 -4.73
C LEU A 266 -28.33 3.46 -3.51
N ALA A 267 -29.27 3.47 -2.57
CA ALA A 267 -29.20 2.62 -1.39
C ALA A 267 -29.46 1.15 -1.73
N ILE A 268 -28.63 0.25 -1.22
CA ILE A 268 -28.82 -1.20 -1.36
C ILE A 268 -29.57 -1.70 -0.12
N ARG A 269 -30.74 -2.30 -0.33
CA ARG A 269 -31.62 -2.82 0.74
C ARG A 269 -31.53 -4.34 0.87
N GLY A 270 -31.90 -4.91 2.01
CA GLY A 270 -31.98 -6.37 2.17
C GLY A 270 -30.63 -7.06 2.37
N ILE A 271 -29.62 -6.32 2.82
CA ILE A 271 -28.25 -6.82 3.06
C ILE A 271 -27.83 -6.70 4.54
N GLU A 272 -28.78 -6.45 5.44
CA GLU A 272 -28.56 -6.14 6.86
C GLU A 272 -27.84 -7.28 7.62
N ALA A 273 -27.94 -8.50 7.12
CA ALA A 273 -27.27 -9.68 7.68
C ALA A 273 -25.81 -9.87 7.20
N SER A 274 -25.30 -9.01 6.32
CA SER A 274 -23.91 -9.07 5.82
C SER A 274 -22.92 -8.32 6.74
N HIS A 275 -21.62 -8.47 6.49
CA HIS A 275 -20.57 -7.71 7.19
C HIS A 275 -20.52 -6.23 6.77
N VAL A 276 -21.29 -5.86 5.74
CA VAL A 276 -21.50 -4.50 5.23
C VAL A 276 -23.00 -4.23 5.12
N PRO A 277 -23.69 -4.08 6.26
CA PRO A 277 -25.16 -4.06 6.31
C PRO A 277 -25.78 -2.86 5.60
N THR A 278 -24.97 -1.87 5.24
CA THR A 278 -25.40 -0.70 4.51
C THR A 278 -24.37 -0.31 3.45
N LEU A 279 -24.81 -0.33 2.19
CA LEU A 279 -24.00 0.04 1.04
C LEU A 279 -24.80 0.94 0.10
N LEU A 280 -24.05 1.72 -0.68
CA LEU A 280 -24.53 2.50 -1.80
C LEU A 280 -23.90 1.96 -3.08
N MET A 281 -24.64 2.05 -4.18
CA MET A 281 -24.18 1.67 -5.52
C MET A 281 -24.39 2.84 -6.49
N PRO A 282 -23.45 3.10 -7.42
CA PRO A 282 -23.65 4.06 -8.49
C PRO A 282 -24.83 3.65 -9.39
N LYS A 283 -25.72 4.59 -9.73
CA LYS A 283 -26.89 4.35 -10.59
C LYS A 283 -26.53 3.64 -11.90
N VAL A 284 -25.44 4.04 -12.55
CA VAL A 284 -24.99 3.40 -13.80
C VAL A 284 -24.72 1.90 -13.61
N LEU A 285 -24.10 1.49 -12.50
CA LEU A 285 -23.86 0.07 -12.26
C LEU A 285 -25.17 -0.66 -11.96
N ALA A 286 -26.06 -0.05 -11.18
CA ALA A 286 -27.37 -0.63 -10.86
C ALA A 286 -28.14 -0.98 -12.15
N GLU A 287 -28.23 -0.03 -13.08
CA GLU A 287 -28.93 -0.19 -14.36
C GLU A 287 -28.34 -1.34 -15.20
N HIS A 288 -27.03 -1.51 -15.18
CA HIS A 288 -26.37 -2.59 -15.92
C HIS A 288 -26.48 -3.95 -15.22
N LEU A 289 -26.53 -3.99 -13.89
CA LEU A 289 -26.86 -5.21 -13.16
C LEU A 289 -28.34 -5.60 -13.34
N ASP A 290 -29.23 -4.65 -13.60
CA ASP A 290 -30.65 -4.91 -13.82
C ASP A 290 -30.95 -5.41 -15.24
N ARG A 291 -30.42 -4.72 -16.26
CA ARG A 291 -30.78 -4.94 -17.67
C ARG A 291 -29.61 -5.00 -18.65
N GLY A 292 -28.39 -4.80 -18.19
CA GLY A 292 -27.21 -4.65 -19.04
C GLY A 292 -26.32 -5.88 -19.10
N LEU A 293 -25.11 -5.63 -19.61
CA LEU A 293 -23.96 -6.51 -19.55
C LEU A 293 -22.88 -5.79 -18.76
N PHE A 294 -22.43 -6.36 -17.65
CA PHE A 294 -21.39 -5.77 -16.81
C PHE A 294 -20.08 -6.56 -16.92
N LEU A 295 -19.04 -5.92 -17.47
CA LEU A 295 -17.71 -6.50 -17.64
C LEU A 295 -16.72 -5.80 -16.70
N SER A 296 -15.98 -6.60 -15.92
CA SER A 296 -14.86 -6.10 -15.11
C SER A 296 -13.55 -6.30 -15.86
N LEU A 297 -12.77 -5.24 -16.03
CA LEU A 297 -11.53 -5.25 -16.79
C LEU A 297 -10.34 -4.90 -15.87
N PRO A 298 -9.98 -5.73 -14.86
CA PRO A 298 -8.95 -5.37 -13.90
C PRO A 298 -7.54 -5.39 -14.51
N ARG A 299 -6.65 -4.56 -13.96
CA ARG A 299 -5.20 -4.74 -14.14
C ARG A 299 -4.74 -5.92 -13.28
N LEU A 300 -4.10 -6.91 -13.89
CA LEU A 300 -3.54 -8.05 -13.17
C LEU A 300 -2.26 -7.64 -12.44
N LYS A 301 -2.31 -7.61 -11.11
CA LYS A 301 -1.16 -7.24 -10.29
C LYS A 301 -1.19 -7.84 -8.89
N MET A 302 -0.04 -7.91 -8.25
CA MET A 302 0.07 -8.07 -6.80
C MET A 302 -0.53 -6.87 -6.08
N HIS A 303 -0.99 -7.10 -4.86
CA HIS A 303 -1.52 -6.07 -3.99
C HIS A 303 -1.07 -6.35 -2.56
N ARG A 304 -0.32 -5.42 -1.96
CA ARG A 304 0.31 -5.58 -0.64
C ARG A 304 -0.61 -6.02 0.50
N TYR A 305 -1.91 -5.77 0.39
CA TYR A 305 -2.91 -6.25 1.35
C TYR A 305 -3.59 -7.55 0.88
N SER A 306 -4.47 -7.49 -0.13
CA SER A 306 -5.21 -8.64 -0.67
C SER A 306 -4.40 -9.71 -1.41
N VAL A 307 -3.05 -9.68 -1.36
CA VAL A 307 -2.09 -10.49 -2.13
C VAL A 307 -2.11 -10.18 -3.62
N ILE A 308 -3.27 -10.25 -4.28
CA ILE A 308 -3.47 -9.87 -5.68
C ILE A 308 -4.61 -8.86 -5.83
N SER A 309 -4.65 -8.22 -6.99
CA SER A 309 -5.76 -7.41 -7.48
C SER A 309 -6.19 -7.94 -8.84
N ALA A 310 -7.42 -8.46 -8.90
CA ALA A 310 -8.05 -9.00 -10.10
C ALA A 310 -9.59 -8.81 -10.01
N GLY A 311 -10.39 -9.84 -10.27
CA GLY A 311 -11.84 -9.80 -10.31
C GLY A 311 -12.50 -9.51 -8.96
N ILE A 312 -12.16 -10.24 -7.89
CA ILE A 312 -12.82 -10.05 -6.58
C ILE A 312 -12.47 -8.68 -6.01
N LYS A 313 -11.17 -8.36 -5.94
CA LYS A 313 -10.68 -7.09 -5.41
C LYS A 313 -11.17 -5.88 -6.22
N GLY A 314 -11.35 -6.05 -7.54
CA GLY A 314 -11.89 -5.02 -8.43
C GLY A 314 -13.30 -4.56 -8.06
N MET A 315 -14.10 -5.41 -7.40
CA MET A 315 -15.45 -5.06 -6.96
C MET A 315 -15.46 -4.08 -5.78
N GLN A 316 -14.34 -3.83 -5.11
CA GLN A 316 -14.30 -2.76 -4.12
C GLN A 316 -14.68 -1.39 -4.73
N GLY A 317 -14.32 -1.15 -5.99
CA GLY A 317 -14.61 0.11 -6.68
C GLY A 317 -16.06 0.27 -7.14
N THR A 318 -16.93 -0.73 -6.94
CA THR A 318 -18.33 -0.70 -7.40
C THR A 318 -19.34 -0.25 -6.36
N VAL A 319 -18.94 -0.13 -5.09
CA VAL A 319 -19.83 0.21 -3.98
C VAL A 319 -19.19 1.26 -3.08
N MET A 320 -20.01 1.89 -2.25
CA MET A 320 -19.60 2.87 -1.24
C MET A 320 -20.26 2.50 0.09
N LEU A 321 -19.59 2.73 1.22
CA LEU A 321 -20.24 2.67 2.52
C LEU A 321 -21.29 3.79 2.63
N SER A 322 -22.38 3.56 3.36
CA SER A 322 -23.42 4.56 3.58
C SER A 322 -23.22 5.40 4.86
N ASP A 323 -21.97 5.56 5.31
CA ASP A 323 -21.65 6.32 6.53
C ASP A 323 -21.83 7.84 6.30
N SER A 324 -21.64 8.65 7.33
CA SER A 324 -21.80 10.12 7.29
C SER A 324 -20.85 10.89 6.37
N ALA A 325 -19.78 10.27 5.86
CA ALA A 325 -18.88 10.91 4.90
C ALA A 325 -19.44 10.89 3.47
N PRO A 326 -19.09 11.86 2.60
CA PRO A 326 -19.52 11.88 1.20
C PRO A 326 -19.22 10.57 0.47
N ALA A 327 -20.14 10.10 -0.37
CA ALA A 327 -20.07 8.78 -1.01
C ALA A 327 -18.74 8.55 -1.77
N TYR A 328 -18.27 9.56 -2.51
CA TYR A 328 -16.98 9.51 -3.21
C TYR A 328 -15.76 9.35 -2.29
N LYS A 329 -15.85 9.56 -0.96
CA LYS A 329 -14.73 9.33 -0.02
C LYS A 329 -14.76 7.95 0.65
N GLN A 330 -15.74 7.11 0.33
CA GLN A 330 -16.01 5.88 1.08
C GLN A 330 -15.22 4.67 0.59
N LYS A 331 -14.76 4.66 -0.67
CA LYS A 331 -14.14 3.48 -1.28
C LYS A 331 -12.84 3.05 -0.62
N TRP A 332 -12.02 4.00 -0.17
CA TRP A 332 -10.82 3.70 0.63
C TRP A 332 -11.14 3.14 2.02
N ARG A 333 -12.28 3.57 2.60
CA ARG A 333 -12.75 3.12 3.92
C ARG A 333 -13.24 1.66 3.93
N MET A 334 -13.32 1.02 2.75
CA MET A 334 -13.49 -0.43 2.63
C MET A 334 -12.32 -1.24 3.20
N HIS A 335 -11.25 -0.60 3.69
CA HIS A 335 -10.15 -1.22 4.42
C HIS A 335 -10.13 -0.85 5.93
N ARG A 336 -11.24 -0.38 6.51
CA ARG A 336 -11.25 0.19 7.88
C ARG A 336 -10.64 -0.70 9.00
N GLU A 337 -10.75 -2.02 8.87
CA GLU A 337 -10.16 -3.03 9.77
C GLU A 337 -8.64 -3.08 9.75
N LEU A 338 -8.03 -2.52 8.71
CA LEU A 338 -6.58 -2.39 8.59
C LEU A 338 -6.05 -1.26 9.47
N LYS A 339 -6.89 -0.29 9.86
CA LYS A 339 -6.47 0.88 10.63
C LYS A 339 -5.81 0.51 11.97
N PRO A 340 -6.38 -0.37 12.82
CA PRO A 340 -5.72 -0.80 14.05
C PRO A 340 -4.33 -1.38 13.81
N TYR A 341 -4.16 -2.22 12.78
CA TYR A 341 -2.85 -2.77 12.43
C TYR A 341 -1.88 -1.67 11.97
N LEU A 342 -2.33 -0.73 11.14
CA LEU A 342 -1.51 0.40 10.70
C LEU A 342 -1.11 1.33 11.85
N ASP A 343 -2.01 1.56 12.80
CA ASP A 343 -1.74 2.37 13.99
C ASP A 343 -0.71 1.68 14.88
N ALA A 344 -0.85 0.38 15.13
CA ALA A 344 0.13 -0.42 15.87
C ALA A 344 1.50 -0.42 15.18
N LYS A 345 1.51 -0.63 13.85
CA LYS A 345 2.71 -0.59 13.03
C LYS A 345 3.38 0.78 13.04
N ALA A 346 2.60 1.87 12.98
CA ALA A 346 3.10 3.23 13.07
C ALA A 346 3.68 3.55 14.45
N ALA A 347 3.16 2.90 15.50
CA ALA A 347 3.72 2.91 16.85
C ALA A 347 4.92 1.97 17.03
N GLY A 348 5.43 1.36 15.95
CA GLY A 348 6.61 0.49 15.96
C GLY A 348 6.32 -0.98 16.29
N GLN A 349 5.06 -1.35 16.54
CA GLN A 349 4.66 -2.70 16.92
C GLN A 349 4.22 -3.51 15.70
N GLU A 350 4.88 -4.63 15.41
CA GLU A 350 4.38 -5.60 14.43
C GLU A 350 3.41 -6.58 15.09
N ASP A 351 2.10 -6.34 14.91
CA ASP A 351 1.06 -7.27 15.33
C ASP A 351 0.58 -8.12 14.15
N ARG A 352 1.28 -9.25 13.92
CA ARG A 352 0.94 -10.18 12.84
C ARG A 352 -0.46 -10.78 13.02
N ALA A 353 -0.91 -11.03 14.25
CA ALA A 353 -2.24 -11.58 14.50
C ALA A 353 -3.34 -10.58 14.10
N LEU A 354 -3.13 -9.30 14.40
CA LEU A 354 -4.02 -8.22 13.97
C LEU A 354 -4.01 -8.05 12.46
N TYR A 355 -2.85 -8.14 11.79
CA TYR A 355 -2.78 -8.15 10.32
C TYR A 355 -3.62 -9.30 9.73
N LEU A 356 -3.45 -10.53 10.22
CA LEU A 356 -4.19 -11.69 9.72
C LEU A 356 -5.69 -11.60 10.01
N SER A 357 -6.09 -11.09 11.17
CA SER A 357 -7.50 -10.87 11.49
C SER A 357 -8.12 -9.79 10.59
N SER A 358 -7.38 -8.71 10.30
CA SER A 358 -7.81 -7.67 9.36
C SER A 358 -8.03 -8.22 7.95
N LEU A 359 -7.11 -9.05 7.44
CA LEU A 359 -7.26 -9.71 6.15
C LEU A 359 -8.51 -10.59 6.08
N ARG A 360 -8.81 -11.33 7.15
CA ARG A 360 -10.01 -12.17 7.21
C ARG A 360 -11.28 -11.34 7.14
N VAL A 361 -11.38 -10.27 7.93
CA VAL A 361 -12.53 -9.36 7.92
C VAL A 361 -12.69 -8.67 6.56
N PHE A 362 -11.57 -8.27 5.94
CA PHE A 362 -11.57 -7.71 4.59
C PHE A 362 -12.06 -8.70 3.54
N ALA A 363 -11.61 -9.95 3.61
CA ALA A 363 -12.01 -11.01 2.70
C ALA A 363 -13.52 -11.26 2.76
N GLU A 364 -14.09 -11.47 3.95
CA GLU A 364 -15.54 -11.67 4.11
C GLU A 364 -16.34 -10.48 3.58
N ARG A 365 -15.86 -9.25 3.83
CA ARG A 365 -16.49 -8.05 3.28
C ARG A 365 -16.50 -8.02 1.76
N LEU A 366 -15.37 -8.33 1.11
CA LEU A 366 -15.34 -8.31 -0.36
C LEU A 366 -16.13 -9.46 -0.97
N VAL A 367 -16.27 -10.58 -0.26
CA VAL A 367 -17.21 -11.64 -0.66
C VAL A 367 -18.66 -11.14 -0.60
N ASP A 368 -19.06 -10.43 0.46
CA ASP A 368 -20.39 -9.83 0.53
C ASP A 368 -20.64 -8.79 -0.60
N VAL A 369 -19.61 -7.99 -0.93
CA VAL A 369 -19.69 -7.07 -2.09
C VAL A 369 -19.83 -7.85 -3.39
N LEU A 370 -19.06 -8.92 -3.57
CA LEU A 370 -19.13 -9.75 -4.76
C LEU A 370 -20.53 -10.36 -4.94
N GLU A 371 -21.18 -10.82 -3.87
CA GLU A 371 -22.57 -11.29 -3.92
C GLU A 371 -23.53 -10.22 -4.47
N ILE A 372 -23.25 -8.93 -4.28
CA ILE A 372 -24.10 -7.83 -4.75
C ILE A 372 -23.71 -7.37 -6.16
N SER A 373 -22.42 -7.30 -6.49
CA SER A 373 -21.92 -6.69 -7.73
C SER A 373 -21.12 -7.64 -8.62
N THR A 374 -21.48 -8.93 -8.68
CA THR A 374 -20.73 -9.89 -9.53
C THR A 374 -20.81 -9.49 -11.02
N PRO A 375 -19.68 -9.32 -11.73
CA PRO A 375 -19.68 -9.04 -13.18
C PRO A 375 -20.09 -10.28 -13.99
N ASP A 376 -20.68 -10.07 -15.17
CA ASP A 376 -20.98 -11.14 -16.13
C ASP A 376 -19.69 -11.84 -16.60
N ALA A 377 -18.60 -11.09 -16.75
CA ALA A 377 -17.28 -11.63 -16.99
C ALA A 377 -16.16 -10.71 -16.45
N VAL A 378 -15.03 -11.33 -16.13
CA VAL A 378 -13.77 -10.66 -15.82
C VAL A 378 -12.82 -10.83 -17.00
N LEU A 379 -12.23 -9.74 -17.48
CA LEU A 379 -11.25 -9.68 -18.56
C LEU A 379 -9.98 -8.98 -18.04
N GLY A 380 -9.05 -9.73 -17.48
CA GLY A 380 -7.85 -9.21 -16.84
C GLY A 380 -6.77 -8.80 -17.85
N ASP A 381 -6.33 -7.55 -17.76
CA ASP A 381 -5.17 -7.02 -18.50
C ASP A 381 -3.88 -7.37 -17.77
N GLY A 382 -3.09 -8.27 -18.36
CA GLY A 382 -1.75 -8.65 -17.89
C GLY A 382 -0.69 -8.38 -18.94
N ALA A 383 -0.72 -7.25 -19.64
CA ALA A 383 0.25 -6.91 -20.67
C ALA A 383 1.25 -5.80 -20.25
N PRO A 384 2.28 -6.07 -19.41
CA PRO A 384 2.51 -7.30 -18.64
C PRO A 384 1.80 -7.28 -17.27
N ALA A 385 1.49 -8.43 -16.68
CA ALA A 385 1.02 -8.49 -15.29
C ALA A 385 2.12 -8.00 -14.34
N MET A 386 1.76 -7.44 -13.19
CA MET A 386 2.74 -6.81 -12.28
C MET A 386 2.87 -7.55 -10.93
N GLY A 387 4.06 -8.07 -10.65
CA GLY A 387 4.50 -8.42 -9.30
C GLY A 387 4.84 -7.19 -8.44
N GLY A 388 5.19 -7.43 -7.18
CA GLY A 388 5.63 -6.44 -6.20
C GLY A 388 4.57 -6.14 -5.13
N ASP A 389 4.31 -4.86 -4.86
CA ASP A 389 3.33 -4.43 -3.84
C ASP A 389 2.04 -3.85 -4.45
N GLY A 390 2.00 -3.71 -5.77
CA GLY A 390 0.89 -3.15 -6.55
C GLY A 390 0.90 -1.63 -6.71
N PHE A 391 1.86 -0.94 -6.10
CA PHE A 391 1.88 0.53 -6.01
C PHE A 391 3.26 1.17 -6.11
N GLN A 392 4.27 0.75 -5.36
CA GLN A 392 5.58 1.42 -5.31
C GLN A 392 6.67 0.52 -5.86
N LEU A 393 6.57 -0.79 -5.62
CA LEU A 393 7.40 -1.80 -6.23
C LEU A 393 6.58 -2.53 -7.29
N LEU A 394 6.96 -2.37 -8.56
CA LEU A 394 6.37 -3.05 -9.69
C LEU A 394 7.42 -3.92 -10.38
N ARG A 395 7.07 -5.19 -10.61
CA ARG A 395 7.91 -6.15 -11.34
C ARG A 395 7.09 -6.73 -12.49
N PRO A 396 7.31 -6.28 -13.74
CA PRO A 396 6.56 -6.83 -14.86
C PRO A 396 6.90 -8.31 -15.05
N THR A 397 5.87 -9.09 -15.36
CA THR A 397 6.05 -10.44 -15.92
C THR A 397 6.68 -10.35 -17.31
N ALA A 398 7.36 -11.42 -17.74
CA ALA A 398 8.05 -11.45 -19.03
C ALA A 398 7.05 -11.48 -20.20
N GLU A 399 5.93 -12.16 -20.00
CA GLU A 399 4.90 -12.37 -21.00
C GLU A 399 3.80 -11.30 -20.91
N MET A 400 3.25 -10.93 -22.06
CA MET A 400 1.98 -10.20 -22.11
C MET A 400 0.85 -11.21 -22.21
N VAL A 401 -0.09 -11.13 -21.27
CA VAL A 401 -1.19 -12.07 -21.16
C VAL A 401 -2.53 -11.40 -20.90
N ALA A 402 -3.60 -12.08 -21.27
CA ALA A 402 -4.95 -11.80 -20.79
C ALA A 402 -5.50 -13.03 -20.07
N VAL A 403 -6.19 -12.82 -18.95
CA VAL A 403 -6.88 -13.89 -18.22
C VAL A 403 -8.34 -13.52 -18.08
N GLY A 404 -9.25 -14.40 -18.50
CA GLY A 404 -10.68 -14.09 -18.42
C GLY A 404 -11.57 -15.29 -18.18
N GLY A 405 -12.72 -15.03 -17.58
CA GLY A 405 -13.74 -16.03 -17.27
C GLY A 405 -15.01 -15.38 -16.74
N THR A 406 -16.10 -16.14 -16.66
CA THR A 406 -17.41 -15.69 -16.15
C THR A 406 -17.53 -15.82 -14.63
N ASN A 407 -16.69 -16.66 -14.00
CA ASN A 407 -16.60 -16.84 -12.55
C ASN A 407 -15.36 -16.10 -11.98
N PRO A 408 -15.53 -14.95 -11.31
CA PRO A 408 -14.42 -14.14 -10.79
C PRO A 408 -13.51 -14.90 -9.81
N VAL A 409 -14.03 -15.87 -9.08
CA VAL A 409 -13.25 -16.64 -8.10
C VAL A 409 -12.26 -17.57 -8.80
N ARG A 410 -12.70 -18.21 -9.88
CA ARG A 410 -11.84 -19.06 -10.72
C ARG A 410 -10.80 -18.21 -11.46
N VAL A 411 -11.19 -17.05 -11.96
CA VAL A 411 -10.27 -16.10 -12.60
C VAL A 411 -9.18 -15.67 -11.61
N ASP A 412 -9.54 -15.23 -10.39
CA ASP A 412 -8.56 -14.82 -9.39
C ASP A 412 -7.63 -15.97 -8.97
N ARG A 413 -8.12 -17.22 -8.93
CA ARG A 413 -7.28 -18.40 -8.71
C ARG A 413 -6.22 -18.57 -9.81
N VAL A 414 -6.60 -18.42 -11.07
CA VAL A 414 -5.67 -18.52 -12.22
C VAL A 414 -4.69 -17.35 -12.23
N VAL A 415 -5.14 -16.15 -11.89
CA VAL A 415 -4.26 -14.98 -11.74
C VAL A 415 -3.25 -15.18 -10.60
N ALA A 416 -3.67 -15.75 -9.47
CA ALA A 416 -2.76 -16.10 -8.38
C ALA A 416 -1.70 -17.11 -8.82
N GLU A 417 -2.04 -18.07 -9.68
CA GLU A 417 -1.09 -19.04 -10.24
C GLU A 417 -0.12 -18.40 -11.23
N LEU A 418 -0.61 -17.53 -12.11
CA LEU A 418 0.21 -16.75 -13.03
C LEU A 418 1.26 -15.90 -12.30
N LEU A 419 0.88 -15.34 -11.15
CA LEU A 419 1.73 -14.53 -10.28
C LEU A 419 2.51 -15.36 -9.22
N GLY A 420 2.44 -16.69 -9.30
CA GLY A 420 3.20 -17.63 -8.47
C GLY A 420 2.79 -17.71 -6.98
N VAL A 421 1.64 -17.14 -6.62
CA VAL A 421 1.09 -17.12 -5.25
C VAL A 421 -0.07 -18.09 -5.04
N TRP A 422 -0.38 -18.94 -6.03
CA TRP A 422 -1.30 -20.07 -5.88
C TRP A 422 -0.63 -21.27 -5.22
N ASN A 423 -1.35 -21.96 -4.34
CA ASN A 423 -0.91 -23.17 -3.63
C ASN A 423 0.47 -23.02 -2.93
N SER A 424 0.87 -21.80 -2.58
CA SER A 424 2.21 -21.45 -2.11
C SER A 424 2.41 -21.80 -0.63
N PRO A 425 3.31 -22.74 -0.29
CA PRO A 425 3.67 -23.02 1.10
C PRO A 425 4.34 -21.83 1.78
N ALA A 426 5.07 -21.02 1.01
CA ALA A 426 5.74 -19.83 1.51
C ALA A 426 4.73 -18.78 1.94
N LEU A 427 3.68 -18.57 1.14
CA LEU A 427 2.59 -17.69 1.51
C LEU A 427 1.82 -18.20 2.73
N ALA A 428 1.60 -19.51 2.84
CA ALA A 428 0.89 -20.10 3.98
C ALA A 428 1.59 -19.88 5.32
N ARG A 429 2.93 -19.86 5.38
CA ARG A 429 3.64 -19.51 6.61
C ARG A 429 3.32 -18.09 7.07
N GLU A 430 3.29 -17.17 6.13
CA GLU A 430 3.14 -15.74 6.41
C GLU A 430 1.68 -15.36 6.66
N LEU A 431 0.74 -16.07 6.02
CA LEU A 431 -0.68 -15.80 6.03
C LEU A 431 -1.49 -16.83 6.83
N GLY A 432 -0.94 -17.36 7.92
CA GLY A 432 -1.71 -18.18 8.87
C GLY A 432 -2.34 -19.45 8.26
N GLY A 433 -1.66 -20.08 7.30
CA GLY A 433 -2.08 -21.28 6.60
C GLY A 433 -2.68 -21.05 5.21
N HIS A 434 -2.98 -19.81 4.83
CA HIS A 434 -3.54 -19.48 3.52
C HIS A 434 -2.49 -19.68 2.41
N ARG A 435 -2.71 -20.67 1.54
CA ARG A 435 -1.80 -20.99 0.41
C ARG A 435 -2.04 -20.11 -0.83
N THR A 436 -2.92 -19.11 -0.72
CA THR A 436 -3.23 -18.11 -1.75
C THR A 436 -3.81 -16.86 -1.06
N SER A 437 -4.33 -15.91 -1.83
CA SER A 437 -5.08 -14.78 -1.28
C SER A 437 -6.24 -15.25 -0.38
N PRO A 438 -6.36 -14.74 0.86
CA PRO A 438 -7.52 -15.02 1.72
C PRO A 438 -8.87 -14.65 1.10
N LEU A 439 -8.91 -13.72 0.13
CA LEU A 439 -10.12 -13.38 -0.62
C LEU A 439 -10.62 -14.56 -1.46
N ILE A 440 -9.68 -15.25 -2.13
CA ILE A 440 -9.99 -16.42 -2.98
C ILE A 440 -10.50 -17.56 -2.10
N ASP A 441 -9.82 -17.83 -0.99
CA ASP A 441 -10.21 -18.89 -0.04
C ASP A 441 -11.61 -18.63 0.55
N ALA A 442 -11.87 -17.40 1.01
CA ALA A 442 -13.18 -17.03 1.56
C ALA A 442 -14.30 -17.16 0.53
N ALA A 443 -14.07 -16.65 -0.70
CA ALA A 443 -15.05 -16.72 -1.77
C ALA A 443 -15.32 -18.18 -2.19
N ALA A 444 -14.26 -18.98 -2.40
CA ALA A 444 -14.40 -20.38 -2.79
C ALA A 444 -15.15 -21.18 -1.73
N LYS A 445 -14.85 -20.96 -0.44
CA LYS A 445 -15.59 -21.57 0.66
C LYS A 445 -17.06 -21.14 0.68
N ARG A 446 -17.34 -19.84 0.55
CA ARG A 446 -18.72 -19.29 0.58
C ARG A 446 -19.59 -19.86 -0.54
N PHE A 447 -19.01 -20.01 -1.74
CA PHE A 447 -19.74 -20.48 -2.92
C PHE A 447 -19.53 -21.99 -3.19
N GLY A 448 -18.83 -22.73 -2.34
CA GLY A 448 -18.61 -24.16 -2.55
C GLY A 448 -17.87 -24.50 -3.86
N ILE A 449 -16.95 -23.63 -4.29
CA ILE A 449 -16.21 -23.78 -5.55
C ILE A 449 -14.96 -24.63 -5.31
N ASP A 450 -14.83 -25.76 -6.03
CA ASP A 450 -13.57 -26.48 -6.11
C ASP A 450 -12.60 -25.75 -7.05
N LEU A 451 -11.63 -25.09 -6.43
CA LEU A 451 -10.58 -24.34 -7.12
C LEU A 451 -9.62 -25.25 -7.90
N LYS A 452 -9.42 -26.51 -7.48
CA LYS A 452 -8.53 -27.46 -8.15
C LYS A 452 -9.13 -27.99 -9.45
N ALA A 453 -10.45 -28.10 -9.51
CA ALA A 453 -11.19 -28.50 -10.70
C ALA A 453 -11.40 -27.36 -11.71
N THR A 454 -10.66 -26.24 -11.61
CA THR A 454 -10.77 -25.14 -12.56
C THR A 454 -10.14 -25.52 -13.89
N GLU A 455 -10.96 -25.70 -14.93
CA GLU A 455 -10.49 -25.89 -16.29
C GLU A 455 -9.86 -24.60 -16.83
N ILE A 456 -8.72 -24.74 -17.52
CA ILE A 456 -7.94 -23.65 -18.09
C ILE A 456 -7.77 -23.89 -19.59
N THR A 457 -8.12 -22.89 -20.40
CA THR A 457 -8.05 -22.95 -21.86
C THR A 457 -7.23 -21.79 -22.44
N GLY A 458 -7.01 -21.78 -23.75
CA GLY A 458 -6.27 -20.73 -24.47
C GLY A 458 -4.79 -21.03 -24.66
N ASP A 459 -4.13 -20.29 -25.55
CA ASP A 459 -2.72 -20.48 -25.93
C ASP A 459 -1.72 -20.08 -24.82
N GLY A 460 -2.20 -19.44 -23.76
CA GLY A 460 -1.43 -19.13 -22.56
C GLY A 460 -1.55 -20.16 -21.45
N ALA A 461 -2.42 -21.17 -21.56
CA ALA A 461 -2.64 -22.18 -20.52
C ALA A 461 -1.34 -22.89 -20.10
N ASP A 462 -0.45 -23.15 -21.07
CA ASP A 462 0.82 -23.82 -20.84
C ASP A 462 1.80 -23.04 -19.95
N LEU A 463 1.61 -21.72 -19.78
CA LEU A 463 2.40 -20.95 -18.82
C LEU A 463 2.28 -21.50 -17.40
N LEU A 464 1.12 -22.05 -17.06
CA LEU A 464 0.78 -22.48 -15.70
C LEU A 464 1.19 -23.93 -15.43
N LYS A 465 1.71 -24.64 -16.43
CA LYS A 465 2.29 -25.99 -16.27
C LYS A 465 3.65 -25.97 -15.58
N ALA A 466 4.33 -24.82 -15.57
CA ALA A 466 5.62 -24.61 -14.93
C ALA A 466 5.49 -23.64 -13.74
N PRO A 467 6.36 -23.77 -12.72
CA PRO A 467 6.44 -22.79 -11.64
C PRO A 467 6.64 -21.36 -12.18
N ARG A 468 5.87 -20.42 -11.66
CA ARG A 468 5.91 -19.01 -12.06
C ARG A 468 6.78 -18.19 -11.11
N PRO A 469 7.51 -17.16 -11.60
CA PRO A 469 8.19 -16.20 -10.74
C PRO A 469 7.25 -15.62 -9.69
N VAL A 470 7.79 -15.40 -8.49
CA VAL A 470 7.07 -14.75 -7.40
C VAL A 470 7.81 -13.47 -7.04
N HIS A 471 7.12 -12.35 -7.14
CA HIS A 471 7.55 -11.09 -6.53
C HIS A 471 6.36 -10.56 -5.76
N TYR A 472 6.35 -10.71 -4.44
CA TYR A 472 5.28 -10.22 -3.59
C TYR A 472 5.88 -9.48 -2.41
N LYS A 473 5.49 -8.22 -2.24
CA LYS A 473 5.82 -7.44 -1.06
C LYS A 473 4.54 -7.13 -0.30
N ALA A 474 4.40 -7.73 0.87
CA ALA A 474 3.23 -7.56 1.71
C ALA A 474 3.24 -6.20 2.43
N MET A 475 2.10 -5.87 3.01
CA MET A 475 1.99 -4.74 3.92
C MET A 475 2.58 -5.07 5.29
N ALA A 476 2.42 -6.31 5.76
CA ALA A 476 3.22 -6.86 6.85
C ALA A 476 4.69 -7.05 6.42
N PRO A 477 5.66 -7.11 7.35
CA PRO A 477 7.09 -7.11 7.08
C PRO A 477 7.56 -8.48 6.57
N PHE A 478 6.99 -8.92 5.46
CA PHE A 478 7.46 -10.10 4.73
C PHE A 478 7.37 -9.86 3.22
N ARG A 479 8.17 -10.62 2.48
CA ARG A 479 8.18 -10.61 1.03
C ARG A 479 8.49 -12.01 0.51
N LEU A 480 8.03 -12.31 -0.69
CA LEU A 480 8.35 -13.53 -1.41
C LEU A 480 9.00 -13.11 -2.72
N ASP A 481 10.26 -13.51 -2.92
CA ASP A 481 11.02 -13.26 -4.14
C ASP A 481 11.64 -14.58 -4.60
N TRP A 482 11.23 -15.06 -5.77
CA TRP A 482 11.69 -16.33 -6.34
C TRP A 482 11.58 -16.34 -7.86
N GLU A 483 12.59 -16.90 -8.51
CA GLU A 483 12.66 -17.08 -9.96
C GLU A 483 12.84 -18.56 -10.32
N PRO A 484 12.30 -19.04 -11.44
CA PRO A 484 12.57 -20.37 -11.97
C PRO A 484 14.07 -20.69 -12.04
N GLY A 485 14.45 -21.86 -11.52
CA GLY A 485 15.85 -22.29 -11.43
C GLY A 485 16.53 -21.96 -10.09
N GLN A 486 15.91 -21.14 -9.23
CA GLN A 486 16.34 -20.97 -7.85
C GLN A 486 15.83 -22.11 -6.96
N ALA A 487 16.51 -22.36 -5.84
CA ALA A 487 16.02 -23.28 -4.82
C ALA A 487 14.57 -22.90 -4.44
N PRO A 488 13.64 -23.87 -4.34
CA PRO A 488 12.26 -23.56 -3.98
C PRO A 488 12.19 -22.73 -2.71
N LEU A 489 11.28 -21.75 -2.66
CA LEU A 489 10.96 -21.07 -1.41
C LEU A 489 10.70 -22.15 -0.35
N PRO A 490 11.27 -22.05 0.87
CA PRO A 490 11.14 -23.09 1.89
C PRO A 490 9.68 -23.53 2.04
N GLY A 491 9.37 -24.81 2.30
CA GLY A 491 8.01 -25.31 2.06
C GLY A 491 7.54 -26.60 2.74
N GLY A 492 8.16 -27.10 3.82
CA GLY A 492 7.64 -28.26 4.55
C GLY A 492 8.09 -28.36 6.01
N GLY A 493 7.13 -28.46 6.94
CA GLY A 493 7.34 -28.72 8.38
C GLY A 493 6.91 -27.57 9.31
N PRO A 494 6.37 -27.84 10.51
CA PRO A 494 6.15 -26.79 11.51
C PRO A 494 7.52 -26.23 11.93
N ALA A 495 7.55 -24.92 12.19
CA ALA A 495 8.78 -24.19 12.48
C ALA A 495 9.65 -24.86 13.54
N ARG A 496 10.80 -25.41 13.12
CA ARG A 496 11.98 -25.68 13.97
C ARG A 496 13.26 -25.54 13.15
N GLY A 497 14.22 -24.82 13.76
CA GLY A 497 15.66 -25.06 13.68
C GLY A 497 16.30 -25.05 12.29
N SER A 498 16.98 -23.95 11.98
CA SER A 498 18.01 -23.89 10.93
C SER A 498 19.12 -24.92 11.19
N GLU A 499 19.28 -25.91 10.32
CA GLU A 499 20.54 -26.65 10.15
C GLU A 499 21.31 -26.12 8.93
N PRO A 500 22.65 -26.19 8.94
CA PRO A 500 23.53 -25.48 8.01
C PRO A 500 23.73 -26.19 6.67
N ALA A 501 24.04 -25.40 5.64
CA ALA A 501 24.31 -25.84 4.26
C ALA A 501 25.66 -26.60 4.12
N PRO A 502 25.79 -27.50 3.12
CA PRO A 502 26.99 -28.31 2.89
C PRO A 502 28.16 -27.50 2.30
N PRO A 503 29.41 -28.02 2.35
CA PRO A 503 30.58 -27.27 1.91
C PRO A 503 30.66 -27.16 0.37
N PRO A 504 31.23 -26.07 -0.17
CA PRO A 504 31.37 -25.88 -1.60
C PRO A 504 32.50 -26.74 -2.22
N PRO A 505 32.44 -27.01 -3.54
CA PRO A 505 33.41 -27.84 -4.23
C PRO A 505 34.75 -27.12 -4.43
N GLN A 506 35.84 -27.87 -4.32
CA GLN A 506 37.20 -27.39 -4.59
C GLN A 506 37.38 -27.05 -6.07
N ALA A 507 37.90 -25.86 -6.36
CA ALA A 507 38.37 -25.46 -7.69
C ALA A 507 39.90 -25.44 -7.74
N ALA A 508 40.44 -26.03 -8.81
CA ALA A 508 41.85 -26.10 -9.17
C ALA A 508 42.45 -24.73 -9.59
N PRO A 509 43.79 -24.58 -9.66
CA PRO A 509 44.42 -23.27 -9.81
C PRO A 509 44.63 -22.88 -11.28
N GLY A 510 44.50 -21.58 -11.57
CA GLY A 510 45.15 -20.98 -12.74
C GLY A 510 44.41 -19.80 -13.36
N GLY A 511 45.13 -18.67 -13.48
CA GLY A 511 44.84 -17.62 -14.47
C GLY A 511 44.74 -16.22 -13.88
N ALA A 512 45.87 -15.51 -13.80
CA ALA A 512 45.87 -14.05 -13.71
C ALA A 512 45.27 -13.44 -14.98
N PRO A 513 44.65 -12.26 -14.87
CA PRO A 513 45.11 -11.17 -15.72
C PRO A 513 45.28 -9.84 -14.97
N ASP A 514 46.37 -9.17 -15.34
CA ASP A 514 46.67 -7.77 -15.06
C ASP A 514 45.59 -6.83 -15.62
N GLY A 515 45.41 -5.69 -14.95
CA GLY A 515 44.59 -4.59 -15.44
C GLY A 515 44.34 -3.55 -14.35
N GLY A 516 45.33 -2.70 -14.10
CA GLY A 516 45.24 -1.63 -13.10
C GLY A 516 44.15 -0.60 -13.39
N THR A 517 43.39 -0.27 -12.36
CA THR A 517 42.59 0.97 -12.24
C THR A 517 42.95 1.66 -10.94
N ALA A 518 43.22 2.97 -11.03
CA ALA A 518 43.72 3.82 -9.96
C ALA A 518 42.97 3.65 -8.63
N ALA A 519 43.72 3.39 -7.55
CA ALA A 519 43.18 3.26 -6.21
C ALA A 519 42.75 4.64 -5.66
N GLY A 520 41.48 4.75 -5.25
CA GLY A 520 41.00 5.88 -4.45
C GLY A 520 41.76 6.01 -3.12
N PRO A 521 41.58 7.12 -2.38
CA PRO A 521 42.24 7.29 -1.09
C PRO A 521 41.93 6.11 -0.16
N ALA A 522 42.96 5.62 0.53
CA ALA A 522 42.82 4.49 1.46
C ALA A 522 41.73 4.79 2.50
N LYS A 523 40.82 3.84 2.68
CA LYS A 523 39.75 3.92 3.68
C LYS A 523 40.35 4.04 5.09
N PRO A 524 39.80 4.89 5.98
CA PRO A 524 40.34 5.05 7.32
C PRO A 524 40.14 3.78 8.16
N GLU A 525 41.04 3.56 9.13
CA GLU A 525 40.99 2.42 10.05
C GLU A 525 40.79 2.89 11.49
N ALA A 526 39.94 2.18 12.23
CA ALA A 526 39.80 2.25 13.68
C ALA A 526 40.32 0.94 14.29
N ARG A 527 40.86 1.00 15.52
CA ARG A 527 41.32 -0.19 16.24
C ARG A 527 40.46 -0.43 17.49
N ALA A 528 40.06 -1.68 17.68
CA ALA A 528 39.43 -2.15 18.90
C ALA A 528 40.45 -2.96 19.71
N ALA A 529 40.81 -2.47 20.90
CA ALA A 529 41.73 -3.19 21.77
C ALA A 529 41.01 -4.34 22.50
N ARG A 530 41.65 -5.50 22.58
CA ARG A 530 41.08 -6.67 23.26
C ARG A 530 41.08 -6.47 24.78
N LEU A 531 39.95 -6.75 25.42
CA LEU A 531 39.88 -6.82 26.88
C LEU A 531 40.46 -8.15 27.38
N PRO A 532 41.22 -8.15 28.50
CA PRO A 532 41.64 -9.39 29.15
C PRO A 532 40.42 -10.26 29.52
N PRO A 533 40.55 -11.60 29.45
CA PRO A 533 39.47 -12.50 29.87
C PRO A 533 38.96 -12.16 31.27
N GLY A 534 37.64 -12.03 31.42
CA GLY A 534 36.98 -11.70 32.69
C GLY A 534 37.03 -10.21 33.09
N ALA A 535 37.75 -9.36 32.36
CA ALA A 535 37.69 -7.91 32.56
C ALA A 535 36.30 -7.38 32.17
N ARG A 536 35.81 -6.39 32.93
CA ARG A 536 34.55 -5.68 32.64
C ARG A 536 34.86 -4.19 32.55
N VAL A 537 34.13 -3.52 31.68
CA VAL A 537 34.14 -2.05 31.57
C VAL A 537 32.91 -1.54 32.30
N VAL A 538 33.10 -0.57 33.20
CA VAL A 538 31.99 0.14 33.82
C VAL A 538 31.45 1.16 32.81
N LEU A 539 30.17 1.05 32.46
CA LEU A 539 29.48 2.02 31.61
C LEU A 539 28.67 2.95 32.51
N ASP A 540 29.11 4.19 32.67
CA ASP A 540 28.44 5.20 33.49
C ASP A 540 28.41 6.60 32.86
N GLY A 541 28.87 6.71 31.60
CA GLY A 541 28.93 7.92 30.81
C GLY A 541 30.10 8.85 31.18
N LYS A 542 31.06 8.43 32.00
CA LYS A 542 32.20 9.29 32.38
C LYS A 542 33.47 9.08 31.56
N ALA A 543 33.59 7.95 30.87
CA ALA A 543 34.77 7.58 30.09
C ALA A 543 36.07 7.47 30.91
N ASP A 544 35.98 7.27 32.22
CA ASP A 544 37.13 7.21 33.15
C ASP A 544 37.55 5.79 33.52
N ASP A 545 36.87 4.75 33.02
CA ASP A 545 37.31 3.37 33.18
C ASP A 545 38.72 3.17 32.58
N PRO A 546 39.71 2.65 33.35
CA PRO A 546 41.08 2.45 32.87
C PRO A 546 41.20 1.60 31.61
N ALA A 547 40.22 0.75 31.30
CA ALA A 547 40.20 -0.06 30.09
C ALA A 547 40.21 0.79 28.82
N TRP A 548 39.57 1.97 28.83
CA TRP A 548 39.53 2.88 27.67
C TRP A 548 40.91 3.40 27.27
N GLY A 549 41.85 3.49 28.23
CA GLY A 549 43.25 3.88 27.97
C GLY A 549 44.02 2.92 27.06
N ARG A 550 43.50 1.70 26.84
CA ARG A 550 44.08 0.70 25.94
C ARG A 550 43.72 0.94 24.47
N ALA A 551 42.60 1.59 24.22
CA ALA A 551 42.08 1.81 22.87
C ALA A 551 42.63 3.10 22.28
N THR A 552 43.08 3.03 21.02
CA THR A 552 43.46 4.23 20.28
C THR A 552 42.20 4.96 19.81
N ALA A 553 42.10 6.25 20.12
CA ALA A 553 40.96 7.06 19.68
C ALA A 553 41.06 7.38 18.18
N VAL A 554 39.96 7.19 17.46
CA VAL A 554 39.75 7.86 16.17
C VAL A 554 39.05 9.19 16.42
N ALA A 555 39.35 10.21 15.61
CA ALA A 555 38.75 11.53 15.70
C ALA A 555 38.37 12.04 14.31
N TRP A 556 37.24 12.73 14.21
CA TRP A 556 36.83 13.42 13.00
C TRP A 556 36.03 14.68 13.32
N ASP A 557 36.01 15.58 12.35
CA ASP A 557 35.21 16.80 12.36
C ASP A 557 34.70 17.13 10.94
N THR A 558 34.62 16.12 10.07
CA THR A 558 34.16 16.24 8.68
C THR A 558 32.69 15.90 8.51
N ASP A 559 32.04 16.49 7.52
CA ASP A 559 30.67 16.15 7.09
C ASP A 559 30.63 15.01 6.06
N TYR A 560 29.41 14.67 5.63
CA TYR A 560 29.16 13.66 4.61
C TYR A 560 29.86 13.93 3.25
N ALA A 561 30.17 15.19 2.94
CA ALA A 561 30.92 15.59 1.75
C ALA A 561 32.45 15.56 1.99
N GLY A 562 32.86 15.54 3.26
CA GLY A 562 34.25 15.54 3.71
C GLY A 562 34.76 16.93 4.11
N GLU A 563 33.86 17.90 4.28
CA GLU A 563 34.18 19.28 4.65
C GLU A 563 34.25 19.45 6.17
N ARG A 564 35.12 20.33 6.65
CA ARG A 564 35.30 20.59 8.10
C ARG A 564 34.06 21.28 8.69
N THR A 565 33.60 20.79 9.84
CA THR A 565 32.32 21.21 10.45
C THR A 565 32.48 22.06 11.70
N GLY A 566 33.60 21.92 12.42
CA GLY A 566 33.77 22.50 13.75
C GLY A 566 33.05 21.74 14.87
N PHE A 567 32.64 20.49 14.64
CA PHE A 567 32.03 19.61 15.65
C PHE A 567 32.89 18.36 15.86
N PRO A 568 34.02 18.47 16.58
CA PRO A 568 34.90 17.34 16.82
C PRO A 568 34.16 16.20 17.52
N THR A 569 34.41 14.99 17.03
CA THR A 569 33.90 13.76 17.60
C THR A 569 35.05 12.77 17.72
N ARG A 570 35.15 12.11 18.87
CA ARG A 570 36.14 11.05 19.12
C ARG A 570 35.43 9.74 19.43
N ALA A 571 35.98 8.63 18.96
CA ALA A 571 35.51 7.30 19.30
C ALA A 571 36.66 6.37 19.71
N ARG A 572 36.42 5.50 20.70
CA ARG A 572 37.30 4.40 21.09
C ARG A 572 36.52 3.09 21.08
N PHE A 573 37.22 2.00 20.76
CA PHE A 573 36.62 0.68 20.69
C PHE A 573 37.41 -0.32 21.54
N LEU A 574 36.69 -1.17 22.28
CA LEU A 574 37.24 -2.34 22.95
C LEU A 574 36.41 -3.56 22.54
N TRP A 575 36.97 -4.76 22.59
CA TRP A 575 36.21 -5.97 22.29
C TRP A 575 36.52 -7.10 23.26
N SER A 576 35.54 -7.96 23.49
CA SER A 576 35.65 -9.17 24.29
C SER A 576 34.62 -10.21 23.83
N GLU A 577 34.59 -11.36 24.51
CA GLU A 577 33.52 -12.36 24.33
C GLU A 577 32.13 -11.82 24.72
N ALA A 578 32.05 -10.73 25.49
CA ALA A 578 30.78 -10.10 25.84
C ALA A 578 30.22 -9.21 24.73
N GLY A 579 31.04 -8.77 23.77
CA GLY A 579 30.63 -7.89 22.69
C GLY A 579 31.61 -6.75 22.38
N LEU A 580 31.14 -5.83 21.54
CA LEU A 580 31.87 -4.64 21.12
C LEU A 580 31.52 -3.49 22.06
N HIS A 581 32.52 -2.93 22.72
CA HIS A 581 32.36 -1.72 23.51
C HIS A 581 32.76 -0.50 22.67
N ALA A 582 31.92 0.53 22.69
CA ALA A 582 32.16 1.79 22.00
C ALA A 582 32.03 2.96 22.99
N LEU A 583 32.99 3.88 22.94
CA LEU A 583 32.97 5.15 23.67
C LEU A 583 32.98 6.28 22.65
N PHE A 584 32.02 7.20 22.72
CA PHE A 584 31.97 8.42 21.94
C PHE A 584 32.10 9.65 22.85
N GLU A 585 32.97 10.59 22.46
CA GLU A 585 33.11 11.91 23.10
C GLU A 585 32.75 12.97 22.06
N LEU A 586 31.67 13.71 22.32
CA LEU A 586 31.10 14.71 21.42
C LEU A 586 31.44 16.10 21.94
N SER A 587 32.14 16.90 21.14
CA SER A 587 32.34 18.34 21.41
C SER A 587 31.36 19.18 20.60
N ASN A 588 31.01 20.37 21.11
CA ASN A 588 30.02 21.27 20.54
C ASN A 588 28.60 20.67 20.37
N ALA A 589 28.24 19.71 21.23
CA ALA A 589 26.94 19.06 21.23
C ALA A 589 25.78 20.05 21.46
N GLY A 590 24.74 19.94 20.64
CA GLY A 590 23.51 20.72 20.67
C GLY A 590 22.49 20.20 21.67
N LEU A 591 22.53 18.90 21.97
CA LEU A 591 21.65 18.20 22.91
C LEU A 591 20.16 18.31 22.54
N ASP A 592 19.86 18.41 21.23
CA ASP A 592 18.51 18.38 20.72
C ASP A 592 17.96 16.95 20.72
N THR A 593 17.22 16.62 21.77
CA THR A 593 16.59 15.31 21.95
C THR A 593 15.22 15.49 22.58
N ASP A 594 14.21 14.74 22.12
CA ASP A 594 12.89 14.71 22.76
C ASP A 594 12.96 13.91 24.06
N ARG A 595 13.25 14.63 25.14
CA ARG A 595 13.40 14.08 26.49
C ARG A 595 12.08 13.63 27.12
N SER A 596 10.94 13.83 26.46
CA SER A 596 9.67 13.25 26.92
C SER A 596 9.62 11.73 26.68
N LYS A 597 10.51 11.19 25.84
CA LYS A 597 10.63 9.76 25.57
C LYS A 597 11.49 9.06 26.62
N PRO A 598 11.14 7.84 27.04
CA PRO A 598 11.92 7.08 28.01
C PRO A 598 13.30 6.68 27.46
N VAL A 599 14.32 6.79 28.32
CA VAL A 599 15.67 6.29 28.08
C VAL A 599 15.68 4.81 28.46
N GLY A 600 16.06 3.92 27.54
CA GLY A 600 16.00 2.47 27.71
C GLY A 600 14.90 1.77 26.91
N GLU A 601 14.01 2.52 26.25
CA GLU A 601 13.14 2.00 25.21
C GLU A 601 13.70 2.37 23.84
N GLU A 602 13.69 1.40 22.93
CA GLU A 602 14.12 1.57 21.55
C GLU A 602 13.18 2.55 20.81
N ARG A 603 13.75 3.47 20.02
CA ARG A 603 13.00 4.60 19.47
C ARG A 603 13.33 4.89 18.01
N LYS A 604 12.42 4.48 17.12
CA LYS A 604 12.49 4.79 15.68
C LYS A 604 12.56 6.30 15.42
N GLY A 605 13.41 6.68 14.46
CA GLY A 605 13.52 8.06 13.99
C GLY A 605 14.42 8.95 14.84
N LEU A 606 15.31 8.35 15.64
CA LEU A 606 16.29 9.09 16.44
C LEU A 606 17.25 9.91 15.56
N TYR A 607 17.47 9.51 14.31
CA TYR A 607 18.18 10.28 13.29
C TYR A 607 17.62 11.70 13.02
N ARG A 608 16.42 12.02 13.51
CA ARG A 608 15.79 13.36 13.48
C ARG A 608 16.16 14.24 14.67
N GLU A 609 16.97 13.73 15.58
CA GLU A 609 17.51 14.39 16.77
C GLU A 609 19.03 14.29 16.78
N ASP A 610 19.68 14.89 17.76
CA ASP A 610 21.12 14.73 17.95
C ASP A 610 21.40 13.30 18.35
N CYS A 611 22.23 12.60 17.57
CA CYS A 611 22.69 11.26 17.88
C CYS A 611 23.97 10.92 17.10
N ILE A 612 24.69 9.92 17.60
CA ILE A 612 25.69 9.20 16.82
C ILE A 612 25.05 8.00 16.15
N GLU A 613 25.66 7.52 15.07
CA GLU A 613 25.33 6.23 14.48
C GLU A 613 26.60 5.40 14.30
N LEU A 614 26.54 4.13 14.69
CA LEU A 614 27.57 3.13 14.42
C LEU A 614 27.04 2.14 13.40
N PHE A 615 27.73 2.05 12.26
CA PHE A 615 27.43 1.08 11.21
C PHE A 615 28.51 0.00 11.20
N LEU A 616 28.14 -1.27 11.30
CA LEU A 616 29.08 -2.39 11.38
C LEU A 616 28.66 -3.58 10.52
N THR A 617 29.55 -4.04 9.64
CA THR A 617 29.36 -5.23 8.82
C THR A 617 30.02 -6.43 9.52
N PRO A 618 29.27 -7.40 10.07
CA PRO A 618 29.84 -8.57 10.74
C PRO A 618 30.50 -9.55 9.76
N ASP A 619 30.12 -9.52 8.49
CA ASP A 619 30.69 -10.34 7.41
C ASP A 619 31.31 -9.43 6.33
N PRO A 620 32.65 -9.29 6.29
CA PRO A 620 33.33 -8.49 5.27
C PRO A 620 33.07 -8.93 3.83
N GLY A 621 32.68 -10.20 3.61
CA GLY A 621 32.31 -10.74 2.29
C GLY A 621 30.93 -10.26 1.82
N ALA A 622 30.12 -9.71 2.71
CA ALA A 622 28.79 -9.18 2.43
C ALA A 622 28.65 -7.72 2.86
N PRO A 623 29.43 -6.77 2.30
CA PRO A 623 29.52 -5.39 2.79
C PRO A 623 28.20 -4.62 2.73
N LYS A 624 27.22 -5.09 1.95
CA LYS A 624 25.87 -4.50 1.89
C LYS A 624 24.96 -4.91 3.04
N ARG A 625 25.41 -5.84 3.90
CA ARG A 625 24.72 -6.33 5.10
C ARG A 625 25.43 -5.83 6.34
N TYR A 626 24.82 -4.88 7.03
CA TYR A 626 25.42 -4.25 8.20
C TYR A 626 24.36 -3.93 9.23
N PHE A 627 24.79 -3.80 10.47
CA PHE A 627 23.99 -3.28 11.55
C PHE A 627 24.19 -1.78 11.66
N GLU A 628 23.15 -1.09 12.07
CA GLU A 628 23.10 0.32 12.38
C GLU A 628 22.62 0.46 13.82
N VAL A 629 23.33 1.25 14.62
CA VAL A 629 22.96 1.57 16.00
C VAL A 629 23.05 3.07 16.18
N GLU A 630 21.90 3.72 16.31
CA GLU A 630 21.75 5.14 16.62
C GLU A 630 21.72 5.33 18.15
N ILE A 631 22.50 6.26 18.71
CA ILE A 631 22.51 6.56 20.15
C ILE A 631 22.54 8.07 20.38
N GLY A 632 21.55 8.57 21.13
CA GLY A 632 21.41 9.98 21.49
C GLY A 632 22.25 10.36 22.71
N PRO A 633 22.53 11.66 22.92
CA PRO A 633 23.37 12.16 24.03
C PRO A 633 22.74 11.96 25.42
N PHE A 634 21.47 11.56 25.49
CA PHE A 634 20.76 11.19 26.73
C PHE A 634 20.57 9.68 26.89
N GLY A 635 21.10 8.86 25.97
CA GLY A 635 21.01 7.39 26.03
C GLY A 635 19.78 6.77 25.36
N HIS A 636 18.94 7.57 24.68
CA HIS A 636 17.96 7.04 23.73
C HIS A 636 18.68 6.28 22.61
N PHE A 637 18.08 5.23 22.08
CA PHE A 637 18.72 4.43 21.05
C PHE A 637 17.74 3.85 20.04
N PHE A 638 18.26 3.44 18.89
CA PHE A 638 17.56 2.69 17.87
C PHE A 638 18.55 1.76 17.18
N ASP A 639 18.16 0.52 16.89
CA ASP A 639 19.02 -0.43 16.20
C ASP A 639 18.30 -1.10 15.02
N ILE A 640 19.06 -1.39 13.97
CA ILE A 640 18.54 -1.89 12.71
C ILE A 640 19.56 -2.84 12.07
N ALA A 641 19.09 -3.98 11.57
CA ALA A 641 19.87 -4.77 10.61
C ALA A 641 19.50 -4.38 9.17
N VAL A 642 20.47 -3.97 8.38
CA VAL A 642 20.28 -3.44 7.04
C VAL A 642 20.93 -4.37 6.02
N ASP A 643 20.18 -4.76 4.98
CA ASP A 643 20.71 -5.39 3.78
C ASP A 643 20.36 -4.53 2.57
N ARG A 644 21.34 -3.80 2.04
CA ARG A 644 21.18 -2.90 0.88
C ARG A 644 21.05 -3.64 -0.44
N GLY A 645 21.62 -4.85 -0.54
CA GLY A 645 21.45 -5.71 -1.69
C GLY A 645 20.02 -6.21 -1.78
N ALA A 646 19.47 -6.65 -0.66
CA ALA A 646 18.07 -7.07 -0.54
C ALA A 646 17.10 -5.90 -0.34
N ARG A 647 17.57 -4.66 -0.10
CA ARG A 647 16.73 -3.52 0.32
C ARG A 647 15.83 -3.90 1.52
N LEU A 648 16.44 -4.47 2.54
CA LEU A 648 15.82 -4.85 3.81
C LEU A 648 16.37 -3.96 4.92
N GLU A 649 15.49 -3.51 5.80
CA GLU A 649 15.79 -2.87 7.07
C GLU A 649 14.94 -3.61 8.09
N ASP A 650 15.60 -4.36 8.97
CA ASP A 650 14.99 -5.12 10.06
C ASP A 650 15.19 -4.34 11.36
N THR A 651 14.18 -3.56 11.71
CA THR A 651 14.11 -2.76 12.93
C THR A 651 13.61 -3.58 14.13
N ALA A 652 13.61 -4.91 14.04
CA ALA A 652 13.34 -5.81 15.16
C ALA A 652 14.60 -6.56 15.60
N TRP A 653 15.68 -6.47 14.81
CA TRP A 653 17.01 -6.90 15.23
C TRP A 653 17.47 -6.01 16.37
N SER A 654 17.90 -6.61 17.47
CA SER A 654 18.46 -5.89 18.61
C SER A 654 19.98 -6.07 18.64
N SER A 655 20.67 -4.97 18.83
CA SER A 655 22.12 -4.89 19.07
C SER A 655 22.53 -5.45 20.44
N GLY A 656 21.56 -5.72 21.33
CA GLY A 656 21.82 -6.06 22.72
C GLY A 656 22.47 -4.92 23.50
N ALA A 657 22.18 -3.66 23.12
CA ALA A 657 22.86 -2.49 23.65
C ALA A 657 22.66 -2.31 25.16
N THR A 658 23.77 -2.16 25.88
CA THR A 658 23.79 -1.56 27.23
C THR A 658 24.43 -0.19 27.09
N ILE A 659 23.72 0.87 27.45
CA ILE A 659 24.11 2.26 27.16
C ILE A 659 24.16 3.07 28.45
N ALA A 660 25.22 3.87 28.61
CA ALA A 660 25.30 4.95 29.57
C ALA A 660 25.72 6.24 28.86
N ALA A 661 25.09 7.35 29.21
CA ALA A 661 25.38 8.64 28.60
C ALA A 661 25.42 9.75 29.66
N ARG A 662 26.32 10.71 29.46
CA ARG A 662 26.42 11.92 30.29
C ARG A 662 26.73 13.12 29.42
N GLN A 663 26.13 14.25 29.75
CA GLN A 663 26.19 15.45 28.94
C GLN A 663 26.32 16.70 29.82
N SER A 664 27.00 17.72 29.30
CA SER A 664 27.09 19.05 29.89
C SER A 664 26.59 20.06 28.87
N ALA A 665 25.46 20.72 29.18
CA ALA A 665 24.92 21.78 28.33
C ALA A 665 25.80 23.04 28.36
N GLU A 666 26.44 23.32 29.51
CA GLU A 666 27.35 24.44 29.69
C GLU A 666 28.61 24.28 28.83
N GLU A 667 29.25 23.11 28.92
CA GLU A 667 30.46 22.80 28.15
C GLU A 667 30.15 22.36 26.71
N ARG A 668 28.87 22.19 26.38
CA ARG A 668 28.39 21.64 25.09
C ARG A 668 29.08 20.32 24.74
N THR A 669 29.08 19.39 25.69
CA THR A 669 29.68 18.07 25.53
C THR A 669 28.70 16.96 25.83
N ALA A 670 28.92 15.81 25.20
CA ALA A 670 28.26 14.55 25.55
C ALA A 670 29.25 13.38 25.46
N VAL A 671 29.13 12.43 26.37
CA VAL A 671 29.87 11.18 26.44
C VAL A 671 28.86 10.05 26.38
N ILE A 672 29.08 9.10 25.48
CA ILE A 672 28.22 7.92 25.28
C ILE A 672 29.11 6.68 25.37
N GLU A 673 28.77 5.77 26.26
CA GLU A 673 29.40 4.46 26.41
C GLU A 673 28.36 3.37 26.10
N ALA A 674 28.72 2.44 25.23
CA ALA A 674 27.82 1.36 24.81
C ALA A 674 28.54 0.01 24.75
N LEU A 675 27.86 -1.06 25.16
CA LEU A 675 28.20 -2.45 24.85
C LEU A 675 27.17 -3.01 23.88
N LEU A 676 27.61 -3.47 22.71
CA LEU A 676 26.78 -4.16 21.72
C LEU A 676 27.05 -5.66 21.80
N ALA A 677 26.06 -6.42 22.28
CA ALA A 677 26.18 -7.83 22.64
C ALA A 677 25.38 -8.80 21.75
N ALA A 678 24.86 -8.31 20.61
CA ALA A 678 24.15 -9.16 19.65
C ALA A 678 25.00 -10.37 19.23
N PRO A 679 24.44 -11.59 19.17
CA PRO A 679 25.19 -12.80 18.83
C PRO A 679 25.97 -12.71 17.52
N GLU A 680 25.41 -12.03 16.51
CA GLU A 680 26.02 -11.82 15.20
C GLU A 680 27.22 -10.88 15.28
N ILE A 681 27.18 -9.86 16.15
CA ILE A 681 28.31 -8.98 16.43
C ILE A 681 29.38 -9.80 17.15
N VAL A 682 29.05 -10.45 18.27
CA VAL A 682 29.98 -11.24 19.09
C VAL A 682 30.71 -12.28 18.24
N LYS A 683 30.00 -12.99 17.37
CA LYS A 683 30.57 -14.00 16.48
C LYS A 683 31.61 -13.44 15.50
N ALA A 684 31.49 -12.17 15.11
CA ALA A 684 32.43 -11.51 14.21
C ALA A 684 33.69 -10.97 14.92
N LEU A 685 33.68 -10.89 16.25
CA LEU A 685 34.80 -10.39 17.05
C LEU A 685 35.85 -11.48 17.24
N ALA A 686 36.88 -11.47 16.40
CA ALA A 686 38.01 -12.38 16.47
C ALA A 686 39.34 -11.61 16.40
N PRO A 687 40.44 -12.14 16.98
CA PRO A 687 41.77 -11.55 16.85
C PRO A 687 42.13 -11.28 15.40
N ASN A 688 42.60 -10.07 15.10
CA ASN A 688 42.96 -9.59 13.77
C ASN A 688 41.80 -9.53 12.75
N ALA A 689 40.54 -9.68 13.17
CA ALA A 689 39.41 -9.47 12.28
C ALA A 689 39.40 -8.03 11.75
N ARG A 690 38.90 -7.87 10.53
CA ARG A 690 38.79 -6.58 9.83
C ARG A 690 37.36 -6.42 9.35
N LEU A 691 36.56 -5.68 10.11
CA LEU A 691 35.12 -5.53 9.88
C LEU A 691 34.84 -4.18 9.22
N PRO A 692 34.13 -4.11 8.08
CA PRO A 692 33.71 -2.82 7.52
C PRO A 692 32.85 -2.05 8.53
N MET A 693 33.22 -0.79 8.79
CA MET A 693 32.55 0.04 9.79
C MET A 693 32.49 1.50 9.35
N ASN A 694 31.46 2.23 9.75
CA ASN A 694 31.48 3.69 9.70
C ASN A 694 30.81 4.32 10.92
N LEU A 695 31.14 5.59 11.17
CA LEU A 695 30.65 6.36 12.30
C LEU A 695 30.10 7.69 11.80
N TYR A 696 28.89 8.00 12.23
CA TYR A 696 28.18 9.22 11.86
C TYR A 696 27.72 9.98 13.11
N ARG A 697 27.43 11.27 12.93
CA ARG A 697 26.78 12.11 13.94
C ARG A 697 25.86 13.10 13.26
N MET A 698 24.64 13.22 13.77
CA MET A 698 23.70 14.26 13.38
C MET A 698 23.62 15.28 14.50
N GLU A 699 23.62 16.55 14.13
CA GLU A 699 23.82 17.63 15.08
C GLU A 699 23.04 18.88 14.69
N GLY A 700 22.25 19.38 15.64
CA GLY A 700 21.45 20.59 15.56
C GLY A 700 20.14 20.46 14.77
N LYS A 701 19.36 21.55 14.80
CA LYS A 701 18.08 21.68 14.08
C LYS A 701 18.24 22.25 12.68
N GLU A 702 18.71 23.49 12.57
CA GLU A 702 18.85 24.21 11.30
C GLU A 702 20.04 25.22 11.35
N PRO A 703 21.00 25.18 10.39
CA PRO A 703 21.16 24.10 9.42
C PRO A 703 21.62 22.83 10.13
N ARG A 704 20.94 21.71 9.85
CA ARG A 704 21.31 20.40 10.39
C ARG A 704 22.66 19.94 9.84
N ARG A 705 23.52 19.42 10.70
CA ARG A 705 24.84 18.89 10.34
C ARG A 705 24.79 17.37 10.27
N TYR A 706 25.53 16.81 9.31
CA TYR A 706 25.61 15.39 9.01
C TYR A 706 27.08 14.98 8.93
N LEU A 707 27.66 14.62 10.07
CA LEU A 707 29.08 14.35 10.25
C LEU A 707 29.41 12.90 9.90
N ALA A 708 30.60 12.66 9.35
CA ALA A 708 31.05 11.34 8.97
C ALA A 708 32.56 11.17 9.21
N TRP A 709 32.93 10.06 9.87
CA TRP A 709 34.33 9.65 10.04
C TRP A 709 34.96 9.19 8.72
N SER A 710 34.26 8.36 7.95
CA SER A 710 34.58 8.05 6.55
C SER A 710 33.49 8.64 5.64
N PRO A 711 33.70 9.84 5.06
CA PRO A 711 32.68 10.54 4.29
C PRO A 711 32.21 9.75 3.06
N PRO A 712 30.89 9.57 2.85
CA PRO A 712 30.35 8.92 1.66
C PRO A 712 30.47 9.76 0.38
N ARG A 713 30.72 11.07 0.51
CA ARG A 713 30.92 12.02 -0.60
C ARG A 713 29.78 12.01 -1.62
N THR A 714 28.56 11.90 -1.10
CA THR A 714 27.33 11.95 -1.90
C THR A 714 26.88 13.39 -2.14
N SER A 715 26.09 13.62 -3.18
CA SER A 715 25.57 14.96 -3.54
C SER A 715 24.59 15.56 -2.51
N LYS A 716 24.11 14.74 -1.58
CA LYS A 716 23.27 15.10 -0.44
C LYS A 716 23.59 14.17 0.74
N PRO A 717 23.23 14.51 1.99
CA PRO A 717 23.45 13.62 3.13
C PRO A 717 22.84 12.25 2.90
N ASN A 718 23.68 11.20 2.95
CA ASN A 718 23.27 9.80 2.85
C ASN A 718 24.34 8.90 3.47
N PHE A 719 24.03 8.30 4.62
CA PHE A 719 24.96 7.45 5.37
C PHE A 719 24.91 5.98 4.96
N HIS A 720 23.82 5.54 4.32
CA HIS A 720 23.74 4.20 3.75
C HIS A 720 24.54 4.16 2.42
N VAL A 721 25.87 4.09 2.52
CA VAL A 721 26.81 3.87 1.40
C VAL A 721 27.94 2.94 1.90
N PRO A 722 27.73 1.62 1.91
CA PRO A 722 28.71 0.67 2.47
C PRO A 722 30.06 0.67 1.75
N GLU A 723 30.06 1.07 0.48
CA GLU A 723 31.27 1.26 -0.30
C GLU A 723 32.18 2.33 0.32
N ALA A 724 31.63 3.27 1.10
CA ALA A 724 32.38 4.31 1.80
C ALA A 724 32.82 3.91 3.22
N PHE A 725 32.41 2.74 3.74
CA PHE A 725 32.79 2.34 5.10
C PHE A 725 34.31 2.19 5.21
N GLY A 726 34.84 2.67 6.34
CA GLY A 726 36.18 2.38 6.81
C GLY A 726 36.28 0.94 7.34
N VAL A 727 37.30 0.68 8.16
CA VAL A 727 37.55 -0.65 8.72
C VAL A 727 37.76 -0.56 10.22
N LEU A 728 37.10 -1.43 10.98
CA LEU A 728 37.42 -1.72 12.37
C LEU A 728 38.35 -2.93 12.41
N VAL A 729 39.55 -2.75 12.96
CA VAL A 729 40.56 -3.79 13.15
C VAL A 729 40.54 -4.24 14.60
N LEU A 730 40.39 -5.54 14.83
CA LEU A 730 40.32 -6.13 16.16
C LEU A 730 41.73 -6.53 16.58
N ASP A 731 42.31 -5.84 17.57
CA ASP A 731 43.64 -6.17 18.06
C ASP A 731 43.61 -7.55 18.77
N PRO A 732 44.72 -8.33 18.75
CA PRO A 732 44.73 -9.73 19.18
C PRO A 732 44.56 -9.99 20.69
#